data_AF-A0A1S9DUJ2-F1
#
_entry.id   AF-A0A1S9DUJ2-F1
#
_cell.length_a   1.000
_cell.length_b   1.000
_cell.length_c   1.000
_cell.angle_alpha   90.00
_cell.angle_beta   90.00
_cell.angle_gamma   90.00
#
_symmetry.space_group_name_H-M   'P 1'
#
loop_
_entity.id
_entity.type
_entity.pdbx_description
1 polymer ?
#
loop_
_entity_poly.entity_id
_entity_poly.type
_entity_poly.pdbx_seq_one_letter_code
_entity_poly.pdbx_strand_id
1 'polypeptide(L)'
;MSARRPIYFNPAAANARCDPRDIHGLKEFHQSLPNYAPTPLTPVPELAKELGVRAVFVKDESDRFGLPAFKVLGASWGCYRAVTAHLGLPPTVSLDELSARVKDASITLIAATEGNHGRAVAFIARLLDSRADIFVPRSMDESTQQLIGSEGAQVIVVQGDYDQAVQEAADAAQALDGGILVQDTAFDGYEDIPAWIVEGYSTMMMEVDEQIAKEGLQCNVVVTPVGVGSLAHAVARHCKSRDAPISVVAAEPDSAPCLHSSLRSGKPVTVQTSPTIMDGMNCGTVSTTAWSDLERFVDACVTISSHECHAAVEYLATKSIKAGPCGAASLATLKRLAVTEEAQTLLNKDSVVVLLSTEGPRPYPIPKEVSIEDTVGLTQILTTINSSNPSLSLTDGAGENQIANYLAAWFAHRGIEHHWIETVSGRPSIVGVLRGSGGGKSLMFNGHIDTVSLSSYEKDPLSGTLGEKDGRQVVLGRGSLDMKGGLAAALAAVSAAKASGNILRGDVIVAAVSDEEDASQGTRDLLAAGWRADAAVVPEPTMGKVVTAHKGFLWVEIDILGVAAHGSNPAAGQDAILDAGWFLRALEQYQQQLPVDDVLGPASLHCGLIQGGEEPSSYPAKCTITVEFRTIPCQTQESILSDLKNLLKGIVQENPKFRYSEPRATMFRPTQKLATDHPFVERALACATAVLGNTPQVSSAPFWCDAALLSEVGIPSIVYGPRGDGLHSKEEWVEVESLQQQENVYRRLIEDFCQ
;
A
#
# COMPACT_ATOMS: atom_id res chain seq x y z
N MET A 1 17.64 4.28 18.53
CA MET A 1 16.29 3.73 18.80
C MET A 1 15.86 2.93 17.58
N SER A 2 14.86 2.05 17.64
CA SER A 2 14.35 1.37 16.43
C SER A 2 13.50 2.34 15.60
N ALA A 3 13.50 2.21 14.26
CA ALA A 3 12.58 2.97 13.40
C ALA A 3 11.14 2.45 13.44
N ARG A 4 10.94 1.24 13.99
CA ARG A 4 9.65 0.56 14.15
C ARG A 4 8.67 1.41 14.94
N ARG A 5 7.39 1.41 14.54
CA ARG A 5 6.32 2.08 15.30
C ARG A 5 6.35 1.60 16.75
N PRO A 6 6.36 2.46 17.78
CA PRO A 6 6.46 2.00 19.17
C PRO A 6 5.15 1.39 19.68
N ILE A 7 5.23 0.50 20.66
CA ILE A 7 4.07 -0.03 21.38
C ILE A 7 3.48 1.07 22.28
N TYR A 8 2.16 1.17 22.34
CA TYR A 8 1.50 2.04 23.33
C TYR A 8 1.30 1.26 24.63
N PHE A 9 1.67 1.84 25.76
CA PHE A 9 1.46 1.30 27.10
C PHE A 9 0.61 2.26 27.92
N ASN A 10 -0.38 1.73 28.64
CA ASN A 10 -1.30 2.50 29.46
C ASN A 10 -1.18 2.11 30.94
N PRO A 11 -0.31 2.77 31.71
CA PRO A 11 -0.15 2.45 33.13
C PRO A 11 -1.43 2.72 33.95
N ALA A 12 -2.35 3.57 33.46
CA ALA A 12 -3.61 3.84 34.14
C ALA A 12 -4.59 2.65 34.07
N ALA A 13 -4.46 1.77 33.08
CA ALA A 13 -5.35 0.63 32.89
C ALA A 13 -5.14 -0.50 33.93
N ALA A 14 -3.95 -0.62 34.52
CA ALA A 14 -3.61 -1.71 35.44
C ALA A 14 -4.57 -1.78 36.65
N ASN A 15 -4.92 -0.60 37.19
CA ASN A 15 -5.83 -0.48 38.34
C ASN A 15 -7.24 -0.05 37.95
N ALA A 16 -7.50 0.15 36.65
CA ALA A 16 -8.83 0.51 36.18
C ALA A 16 -9.82 -0.63 36.41
N ARG A 17 -11.04 -0.29 36.78
CA ARG A 17 -12.16 -1.21 37.00
C ARG A 17 -13.41 -0.67 36.33
N CYS A 18 -14.32 -1.58 35.99
CA CYS A 18 -15.68 -1.24 35.60
C CYS A 18 -16.67 -2.12 36.37
N ASP A 19 -17.92 -1.67 36.45
CA ASP A 19 -18.96 -2.49 37.05
C ASP A 19 -19.20 -3.76 36.21
N PRO A 20 -19.39 -4.92 36.86
CA PRO A 20 -19.85 -6.13 36.19
C PRO A 20 -21.15 -5.85 35.44
N ARG A 21 -21.22 -6.26 34.17
CA ARG A 21 -22.50 -6.34 33.46
C ARG A 21 -23.05 -7.74 33.68
N ASP A 22 -24.14 -7.85 34.44
CA ASP A 22 -24.94 -9.07 34.44
C ASP A 22 -25.76 -9.11 33.15
N ILE A 23 -25.31 -9.92 32.18
CA ILE A 23 -26.00 -10.08 30.89
C ILE A 23 -26.99 -11.24 31.06
N HIS A 24 -28.14 -10.92 31.63
CA HIS A 24 -29.16 -11.90 31.99
C HIS A 24 -29.58 -12.77 30.79
N GLY A 25 -29.45 -14.09 30.92
CA GLY A 25 -29.91 -15.06 29.93
C GLY A 25 -28.95 -15.35 28.77
N LEU A 26 -27.82 -14.64 28.65
CA LEU A 26 -26.88 -14.82 27.53
C LEU A 26 -26.32 -16.25 27.46
N LYS A 27 -25.88 -16.78 28.60
CA LYS A 27 -25.28 -18.10 28.68
C LYS A 27 -26.30 -19.18 28.35
N GLU A 28 -27.48 -19.08 28.95
CA GLU A 28 -28.60 -19.99 28.70
C GLU A 28 -29.03 -19.95 27.22
N PHE A 29 -29.05 -18.76 26.63
CA PHE A 29 -29.35 -18.57 25.21
C PHE A 29 -28.34 -19.30 24.31
N HIS A 30 -27.03 -19.04 24.45
CA HIS A 30 -26.05 -19.71 23.60
C HIS A 30 -26.02 -21.21 23.82
N GLN A 31 -26.18 -21.69 25.05
CA GLN A 31 -26.29 -23.11 25.37
C GLN A 31 -27.52 -23.78 24.76
N SER A 32 -28.58 -23.02 24.50
CA SER A 32 -29.80 -23.52 23.85
C SER A 32 -29.68 -23.65 22.34
N LEU A 33 -28.68 -23.00 21.72
CA LEU A 33 -28.48 -23.08 20.27
C LEU A 33 -28.01 -24.49 19.84
N PRO A 34 -28.49 -25.01 18.70
CA PRO A 34 -28.05 -26.30 18.18
C PRO A 34 -26.54 -26.37 18.00
N ASN A 35 -25.95 -27.51 18.37
CA ASN A 35 -24.51 -27.77 18.28
C ASN A 35 -23.63 -26.82 19.11
N TYR A 36 -24.19 -26.16 20.15
CA TYR A 36 -23.37 -25.43 21.10
C TYR A 36 -22.38 -26.36 21.79
N ALA A 37 -21.11 -25.99 21.72
CA ALA A 37 -20.06 -26.48 22.59
C ALA A 37 -19.08 -25.33 22.84
N PRO A 38 -18.50 -25.21 24.05
CA PRO A 38 -17.39 -24.30 24.27
C PRO A 38 -16.25 -24.64 23.30
N THR A 39 -15.76 -23.66 22.54
CA THR A 39 -14.64 -23.90 21.61
C THR A 39 -13.37 -24.29 22.36
N PRO A 40 -12.43 -25.00 21.72
CA PRO A 40 -11.19 -25.42 22.36
C PRO A 40 -10.40 -24.25 22.96
N LEU A 41 -9.90 -24.46 24.17
CA LEU A 41 -8.86 -23.64 24.78
C LEU A 41 -7.57 -24.48 24.83
N THR A 42 -6.72 -24.29 23.82
CA THR A 42 -5.58 -25.17 23.56
C THR A 42 -4.32 -24.65 24.25
N PRO A 43 -3.68 -25.42 25.17
CA PRO A 43 -2.41 -25.02 25.78
C PRO A 43 -1.27 -25.07 24.76
N VAL A 44 -0.37 -24.08 24.81
CA VAL A 44 0.83 -23.97 23.97
C VAL A 44 2.09 -23.93 24.86
N PRO A 45 2.46 -25.07 25.48
CA PRO A 45 3.51 -25.10 26.51
C PRO A 45 4.90 -24.72 26.00
N GLU A 46 5.19 -25.02 24.73
CA GLU A 46 6.47 -24.62 24.11
C GLU A 46 6.61 -23.08 24.05
N LEU A 47 5.54 -22.39 23.68
CA LEU A 47 5.50 -20.93 23.66
C LEU A 47 5.58 -20.36 25.08
N ALA A 48 4.90 -20.96 26.06
CA ALA A 48 5.01 -20.53 27.45
C ALA A 48 6.46 -20.62 27.96
N LYS A 49 7.16 -21.71 27.61
CA LYS A 49 8.58 -21.90 27.94
C LYS A 49 9.47 -20.89 27.22
N GLU A 50 9.24 -20.64 25.93
CA GLU A 50 9.96 -19.65 25.13
C GLU A 50 9.87 -18.25 25.74
N LEU A 51 8.68 -17.86 26.18
CA LEU A 51 8.40 -16.53 26.75
C LEU A 51 8.69 -16.43 28.26
N GLY A 52 9.02 -17.54 28.93
CA GLY A 52 9.27 -17.56 30.37
C GLY A 52 8.03 -17.26 31.23
N VAL A 53 6.83 -17.56 30.74
CA VAL A 53 5.56 -17.37 31.44
C VAL A 53 4.99 -18.70 31.95
N ARG A 54 4.02 -18.66 32.87
CA ARG A 54 3.44 -19.87 33.48
C ARG A 54 2.70 -20.73 32.48
N ALA A 55 1.86 -20.13 31.65
CA ALA A 55 1.09 -20.83 30.63
C ALA A 55 0.64 -19.88 29.53
N VAL A 56 0.50 -20.41 28.32
CA VAL A 56 -0.12 -19.73 27.18
C VAL A 56 -1.20 -20.65 26.63
N PHE A 57 -2.39 -20.10 26.41
CA PHE A 57 -3.52 -20.79 25.83
C PHE A 57 -4.00 -20.04 24.59
N VAL A 58 -4.52 -20.77 23.61
CA VAL A 58 -5.20 -20.21 22.43
C VAL A 58 -6.67 -20.60 22.50
N LYS A 59 -7.55 -19.60 22.54
CA LYS A 59 -9.00 -19.77 22.40
C LYS A 59 -9.32 -19.83 20.91
N ASP A 60 -9.65 -21.01 20.41
CA ASP A 60 -9.78 -21.27 18.97
C ASP A 60 -11.21 -21.12 18.47
N GLU A 61 -11.53 -19.98 17.86
CA GLU A 61 -12.84 -19.68 17.28
C GLU A 61 -12.93 -20.02 15.79
N SER A 62 -12.00 -20.84 15.27
CA SER A 62 -12.02 -21.29 13.87
C SER A 62 -13.17 -22.23 13.52
N ASP A 63 -13.87 -22.76 14.52
CA ASP A 63 -15.09 -23.56 14.38
C ASP A 63 -16.07 -23.23 15.52
N ARG A 64 -16.88 -22.20 15.29
CA ARG A 64 -17.93 -21.77 16.23
C ARG A 64 -19.29 -22.05 15.60
N PHE A 65 -20.02 -23.04 16.12
CA PHE A 65 -21.27 -23.56 15.54
C PHE A 65 -21.15 -24.04 14.08
N GLY A 66 -19.97 -24.51 13.64
CA GLY A 66 -19.71 -24.87 12.25
C GLY A 66 -19.36 -23.67 11.34
N LEU A 67 -19.22 -22.47 11.91
CA LEU A 67 -18.81 -21.26 11.20
C LEU A 67 -17.34 -20.94 11.48
N PRO A 68 -16.61 -20.33 10.51
CA PRO A 68 -15.16 -20.18 10.59
C PRO A 68 -14.70 -19.00 11.47
N ALA A 69 -15.54 -18.47 12.36
CA ALA A 69 -15.23 -17.31 13.19
C ALA A 69 -16.18 -17.10 14.38
N PHE A 70 -15.72 -16.34 15.37
CA PHE A 70 -16.47 -15.98 16.58
C PHE A 70 -17.72 -15.11 16.36
N LYS A 71 -17.85 -14.44 15.20
CA LYS A 71 -18.85 -13.37 14.98
C LYS A 71 -20.29 -13.79 15.27
N VAL A 72 -20.59 -15.08 15.12
CA VAL A 72 -21.90 -15.67 15.43
C VAL A 72 -22.29 -15.56 16.89
N LEU A 73 -21.36 -15.48 17.84
CA LEU A 73 -21.70 -15.22 19.25
C LEU A 73 -22.43 -13.89 19.42
N GLY A 74 -21.87 -12.81 18.84
CA GLY A 74 -22.47 -11.49 18.87
C GLY A 74 -23.71 -11.38 17.99
N ALA A 75 -23.62 -11.82 16.73
CA ALA A 75 -24.76 -11.73 15.80
C ALA A 75 -25.99 -12.49 16.31
N SER A 76 -25.81 -13.68 16.90
CA SER A 76 -26.92 -14.46 17.46
C SER A 76 -27.62 -13.77 18.62
N TRP A 77 -26.86 -13.24 19.58
CA TRP A 77 -27.44 -12.53 20.71
C TRP A 77 -28.07 -11.21 20.25
N GLY A 78 -27.41 -10.48 19.36
CA GLY A 78 -27.93 -9.26 18.74
C GLY A 78 -29.26 -9.48 18.03
N CYS A 79 -29.36 -10.48 17.15
CA CYS A 79 -30.60 -10.86 16.48
C CYS A 79 -31.69 -11.25 17.49
N TYR A 80 -31.37 -12.12 18.46
CA TYR A 80 -32.32 -12.56 19.48
C TYR A 80 -32.90 -11.38 20.28
N ARG A 81 -32.04 -10.47 20.74
CA ARG A 81 -32.45 -9.28 21.48
C ARG A 81 -33.22 -8.28 20.62
N ALA A 82 -32.83 -8.11 19.36
CA ALA A 82 -33.53 -7.25 18.41
C ALA A 82 -34.96 -7.74 18.15
N VAL A 83 -35.12 -9.03 17.87
CA VAL A 83 -36.43 -9.64 17.60
C VAL A 83 -37.30 -9.62 18.87
N THR A 84 -36.75 -9.98 20.03
CA THR A 84 -37.52 -9.95 21.29
C THR A 84 -37.97 -8.54 21.65
N ALA A 85 -37.10 -7.53 21.48
CA ALA A 85 -37.45 -6.13 21.70
C ALA A 85 -38.53 -5.66 20.71
N HIS A 86 -38.39 -5.98 19.42
CA HIS A 86 -39.36 -5.63 18.37
C HIS A 86 -40.74 -6.23 18.63
N LEU A 87 -40.80 -7.46 19.15
CA LEU A 87 -42.04 -8.18 19.45
C LEU A 87 -42.57 -7.95 20.88
N GLY A 88 -41.87 -7.17 21.70
CA GLY A 88 -42.25 -6.93 23.10
C GLY A 88 -42.19 -8.18 24.00
N LEU A 89 -41.31 -9.13 23.68
CA LEU A 89 -41.11 -10.38 24.41
C LEU A 89 -40.04 -10.23 25.51
N PRO A 90 -40.09 -11.03 26.58
CA PRO A 90 -39.04 -11.01 27.60
C PRO A 90 -37.69 -11.49 27.03
N PRO A 91 -36.55 -10.97 27.53
CA PRO A 91 -35.20 -11.29 27.04
C PRO A 91 -34.72 -12.71 27.40
N THR A 92 -35.62 -13.55 27.94
CA THR A 92 -35.37 -14.94 28.33
C THR A 92 -36.38 -15.92 27.70
N VAL A 93 -37.16 -15.45 26.73
CA VAL A 93 -38.09 -16.30 25.96
C VAL A 93 -37.34 -17.44 25.26
N SER A 94 -37.94 -18.63 25.19
CA SER A 94 -37.30 -19.77 24.53
C SER A 94 -37.18 -19.54 23.02
N LEU A 95 -36.19 -20.18 22.39
CA LEU A 95 -36.02 -20.13 20.94
C LEU A 95 -37.26 -20.66 20.18
N ASP A 96 -37.89 -21.71 20.70
CA ASP A 96 -39.11 -22.28 20.08
C ASP A 96 -40.27 -21.29 20.09
N GLU A 97 -40.49 -20.59 21.21
CA GLU A 97 -41.52 -19.56 21.31
C GLU A 97 -41.17 -18.35 20.43
N LEU A 98 -39.89 -17.93 20.42
CA LEU A 98 -39.45 -16.83 19.57
C LEU A 98 -39.64 -17.13 18.08
N SER A 99 -39.26 -18.32 17.62
CA SER A 99 -39.42 -18.74 16.22
C SER A 99 -40.90 -18.78 15.80
N ALA A 100 -41.79 -19.25 16.67
CA ALA A 100 -43.24 -19.20 16.40
C ALA A 100 -43.74 -17.75 16.21
N ARG A 101 -43.28 -16.81 17.05
CA ARG A 101 -43.67 -15.39 16.96
C ARG A 101 -43.07 -14.67 15.77
N VAL A 102 -41.83 -14.97 15.43
CA VAL A 102 -41.12 -14.49 14.24
C VAL A 102 -41.91 -14.80 12.97
N LYS A 103 -42.43 -16.02 12.88
CA LYS A 103 -43.25 -16.47 11.76
C LYS A 103 -44.58 -15.74 11.68
N ASP A 104 -45.27 -15.58 12.81
CA ASP A 104 -46.54 -14.84 12.88
C ASP A 104 -46.38 -13.38 12.47
N ALA A 105 -45.28 -12.75 12.85
CA ALA A 105 -44.97 -11.34 12.57
C ALA A 105 -44.22 -11.12 11.25
N SER A 106 -43.92 -12.17 10.47
CA SER A 106 -43.20 -12.09 9.20
C SER A 106 -41.85 -11.34 9.28
N ILE A 107 -41.12 -11.52 10.38
CA ILE A 107 -39.85 -10.80 10.62
C ILE A 107 -38.81 -11.17 9.56
N THR A 108 -38.12 -10.15 9.05
CA THR A 108 -36.97 -10.29 8.14
C THR A 108 -35.74 -9.64 8.77
N LEU A 109 -34.65 -10.40 8.91
CA LEU A 109 -33.37 -9.90 9.40
C LEU A 109 -32.54 -9.36 8.24
N ILE A 110 -32.03 -8.13 8.37
CA ILE A 110 -31.33 -7.43 7.30
C ILE A 110 -29.97 -6.98 7.79
N ALA A 111 -28.91 -7.20 7.03
CA ALA A 111 -27.57 -6.76 7.41
C ALA A 111 -26.72 -6.45 6.17
N ALA A 112 -25.75 -5.55 6.31
CA ALA A 112 -24.67 -5.40 5.35
C ALA A 112 -23.38 -6.04 5.87
N THR A 113 -22.60 -6.67 4.98
CA THR A 113 -21.38 -7.37 5.39
C THR A 113 -20.33 -7.41 4.28
N GLU A 114 -19.07 -7.49 4.67
CA GLU A 114 -17.94 -7.90 3.81
C GLU A 114 -17.40 -9.30 4.17
N GLY A 115 -18.08 -10.04 5.05
CA GLY A 115 -17.67 -11.39 5.42
C GLY A 115 -18.53 -12.05 6.49
N ASN A 116 -17.91 -12.42 7.61
CA ASN A 116 -18.47 -13.32 8.61
C ASN A 116 -19.74 -12.82 9.34
N HIS A 117 -20.00 -11.51 9.36
CA HIS A 117 -21.17 -10.95 10.08
C HIS A 117 -22.48 -11.36 9.42
N GLY A 118 -22.65 -11.09 8.12
CA GLY A 118 -23.88 -11.46 7.41
C GLY A 118 -24.09 -12.97 7.30
N ARG A 119 -23.01 -13.78 7.23
CA ARG A 119 -23.15 -15.24 7.34
C ARG A 119 -23.69 -15.68 8.71
N ALA A 120 -23.26 -15.01 9.78
CA ALA A 120 -23.76 -15.29 11.12
C ALA A 120 -25.22 -14.83 11.32
N VAL A 121 -25.61 -13.68 10.74
CA VAL A 121 -27.02 -13.23 10.72
C VAL A 121 -27.88 -14.22 9.94
N ALA A 122 -27.42 -14.66 8.77
CA ALA A 122 -28.10 -15.68 7.95
C ALA A 122 -28.30 -17.00 8.69
N PHE A 123 -27.26 -17.48 9.39
CA PHE A 123 -27.34 -18.67 10.24
C PHE A 123 -28.45 -18.56 11.29
N ILE A 124 -28.60 -17.40 11.93
CA ILE A 124 -29.62 -17.19 12.96
C ILE A 124 -31.02 -17.00 12.39
N ALA A 125 -31.14 -16.31 11.26
CA ALA A 125 -32.42 -16.21 10.55
C ALA A 125 -32.96 -17.60 10.22
N ARG A 126 -32.10 -18.49 9.71
CA ARG A 126 -32.46 -19.89 9.44
C ARG A 126 -32.90 -20.64 10.70
N LEU A 127 -32.24 -20.43 11.84
CA LEU A 127 -32.63 -21.06 13.10
C LEU A 127 -33.97 -20.55 13.64
N LEU A 128 -34.33 -19.29 13.36
CA LEU A 128 -35.59 -18.69 13.77
C LEU A 128 -36.75 -18.92 12.78
N ASP A 129 -36.52 -19.63 11.66
CA ASP A 129 -37.47 -19.74 10.53
C ASP A 129 -37.85 -18.36 9.95
N SER A 130 -36.89 -17.42 9.96
CA SER A 130 -36.99 -16.05 9.44
C SER A 130 -36.25 -15.92 8.10
N ARG A 131 -36.67 -14.93 7.29
CA ARG A 131 -35.94 -14.51 6.08
C ARG A 131 -34.72 -13.68 6.49
N ALA A 132 -33.59 -13.87 5.80
CA ALA A 132 -32.43 -12.98 5.87
C ALA A 132 -32.13 -12.34 4.52
N ASP A 133 -32.02 -11.02 4.50
CA ASP A 133 -31.57 -10.23 3.34
C ASP A 133 -30.18 -9.64 3.66
N ILE A 134 -29.15 -10.11 2.96
CA ILE A 134 -27.76 -9.73 3.24
C ILE A 134 -27.21 -8.91 2.08
N PHE A 135 -27.00 -7.63 2.34
CA PHE A 135 -26.45 -6.67 1.39
C PHE A 135 -24.93 -6.78 1.38
N VAL A 136 -24.36 -6.90 0.18
CA VAL A 136 -22.92 -7.05 -0.02
C VAL A 136 -22.45 -6.07 -1.10
N PRO A 137 -21.27 -5.44 -0.95
CA PRO A 137 -20.75 -4.54 -1.96
C PRO A 137 -20.34 -5.33 -3.21
N ARG A 138 -20.29 -4.63 -4.35
CA ARG A 138 -19.90 -5.23 -5.63
C ARG A 138 -18.48 -5.83 -5.61
N SER A 139 -17.60 -5.30 -4.76
CA SER A 139 -16.22 -5.75 -4.59
C SER A 139 -16.09 -7.10 -3.88
N MET A 140 -17.13 -7.59 -3.19
CA MET A 140 -17.08 -8.87 -2.50
C MET A 140 -16.94 -10.02 -3.51
N ASP A 141 -16.00 -10.93 -3.24
CA ASP A 141 -15.79 -12.10 -4.09
C ASP A 141 -17.00 -13.06 -4.07
N GLU A 142 -17.27 -13.71 -5.20
CA GLU A 142 -18.42 -14.60 -5.36
C GLU A 142 -18.39 -15.80 -4.39
N SER A 143 -17.22 -16.24 -3.94
CA SER A 143 -17.12 -17.38 -3.03
C SER A 143 -17.64 -17.03 -1.64
N THR A 144 -17.34 -15.83 -1.14
CA THR A 144 -17.88 -15.29 0.11
C THR A 144 -19.40 -15.09 0.00
N GLN A 145 -19.89 -14.58 -1.14
CA GLN A 145 -21.33 -14.44 -1.39
C GLN A 145 -22.05 -15.81 -1.33
N GLN A 146 -21.46 -16.84 -1.96
CA GLN A 146 -22.01 -18.20 -1.94
C GLN A 146 -22.03 -18.80 -0.54
N LEU A 147 -21.02 -18.54 0.30
CA LEU A 147 -21.00 -18.98 1.69
C LEU A 147 -22.15 -18.37 2.49
N ILE A 148 -22.47 -17.09 2.29
CA ILE A 148 -23.63 -16.45 2.92
C ILE A 148 -24.93 -17.07 2.40
N GLY A 149 -25.08 -17.19 1.08
CA GLY A 149 -26.27 -17.77 0.46
C GLY A 149 -26.52 -19.24 0.86
N SER A 150 -25.46 -20.00 1.15
CA SER A 150 -25.56 -21.40 1.59
C SER A 150 -26.26 -21.57 2.95
N GLU A 151 -26.35 -20.51 3.76
CA GLU A 151 -27.14 -20.49 5.00
C GLU A 151 -28.64 -20.22 4.75
N GLY A 152 -29.06 -20.02 3.49
CA GLY A 152 -30.45 -19.77 3.10
C GLY A 152 -30.83 -18.28 3.01
N ALA A 153 -29.86 -17.38 3.13
CA ALA A 153 -30.09 -15.95 2.96
C ALA A 153 -30.22 -15.53 1.48
N GLN A 154 -31.00 -14.48 1.25
CA GLN A 154 -30.98 -13.74 0.00
C GLN A 154 -29.80 -12.77 0.01
N VAL A 155 -28.81 -13.02 -0.85
CA VAL A 155 -27.66 -12.13 -1.03
C VAL A 155 -28.02 -11.07 -2.06
N ILE A 156 -27.89 -9.79 -1.69
CA ILE A 156 -28.24 -8.63 -2.52
C ILE A 156 -26.95 -7.87 -2.81
N VAL A 157 -26.50 -7.93 -4.07
CA VAL A 157 -25.27 -7.24 -4.50
C VAL A 157 -25.59 -5.79 -4.83
N VAL A 158 -25.05 -4.89 -4.02
CA VAL A 158 -25.21 -3.44 -4.15
C VAL A 158 -24.23 -2.91 -5.20
N GLN A 159 -24.71 -2.04 -6.09
CA GLN A 159 -23.88 -1.39 -7.11
C GLN A 159 -23.11 -0.19 -6.51
N GLY A 160 -22.42 -0.44 -5.40
CA GLY A 160 -21.70 0.55 -4.60
C GLY A 160 -20.65 -0.11 -3.71
N ASP A 161 -20.04 0.70 -2.85
CA ASP A 161 -19.10 0.27 -1.82
C ASP A 161 -19.83 -0.24 -0.56
N TYR A 162 -19.07 -0.58 0.47
CA TYR A 162 -19.62 -1.12 1.72
C TYR A 162 -20.53 -0.12 2.44
N ASP A 163 -20.18 1.17 2.46
CA ASP A 163 -21.00 2.20 3.11
C ASP A 163 -22.34 2.35 2.40
N GLN A 164 -22.36 2.28 1.06
CA GLN A 164 -23.60 2.22 0.30
C GLN A 164 -24.40 0.95 0.60
N ALA A 165 -23.74 -0.20 0.77
CA ALA A 165 -24.43 -1.43 1.16
C ALA A 165 -25.07 -1.33 2.55
N VAL A 166 -24.42 -0.68 3.51
CA VAL A 166 -24.99 -0.39 4.85
C VAL A 166 -26.21 0.52 4.73
N GLN A 167 -26.13 1.59 3.93
CA GLN A 167 -27.25 2.50 3.74
C GLN A 167 -28.44 1.81 3.07
N GLU A 168 -28.22 1.04 2.00
CA GLU A 168 -29.29 0.32 1.31
C GLU A 168 -29.92 -0.76 2.20
N ALA A 169 -29.13 -1.42 3.06
CA ALA A 169 -29.66 -2.35 4.05
C ALA A 169 -30.55 -1.64 5.09
N ALA A 170 -30.15 -0.46 5.56
CA ALA A 170 -30.93 0.35 6.49
C ALA A 170 -32.25 0.83 5.87
N ASP A 171 -32.21 1.31 4.63
CA ASP A 171 -33.38 1.75 3.88
C ASP A 171 -34.35 0.57 3.64
N ALA A 172 -33.82 -0.61 3.30
CA ALA A 172 -34.61 -1.82 3.12
C ALA A 172 -35.28 -2.27 4.43
N ALA A 173 -34.59 -2.17 5.56
CA ALA A 173 -35.16 -2.50 6.87
C ALA A 173 -36.31 -1.57 7.25
N GLN A 174 -36.21 -0.28 6.93
CA GLN A 174 -37.28 0.69 7.18
C GLN A 174 -38.48 0.50 6.23
N ALA A 175 -38.25 0.04 4.99
CA ALA A 175 -39.28 -0.14 3.99
C ALA A 175 -40.14 -1.41 4.21
N LEU A 176 -39.64 -2.39 4.96
CA LEU A 176 -40.32 -3.65 5.21
C LEU A 176 -41.04 -3.64 6.56
N ASP A 177 -42.34 -3.93 6.56
CA ASP A 177 -43.08 -4.20 7.78
C ASP A 177 -42.52 -5.50 8.42
N GLY A 178 -41.96 -5.40 9.63
CA GLY A 178 -41.19 -6.47 10.27
C GLY A 178 -39.70 -6.57 9.86
N GLY A 179 -39.17 -5.59 9.13
CA GLY A 179 -37.74 -5.49 8.82
C GLY A 179 -36.91 -5.07 10.03
N ILE A 180 -35.87 -5.83 10.36
CA ILE A 180 -34.95 -5.51 11.46
C ILE A 180 -33.52 -5.45 10.90
N LEU A 181 -32.93 -4.26 10.93
CA LEU A 181 -31.51 -4.07 10.64
C LEU A 181 -30.68 -4.68 11.78
N VAL A 182 -29.68 -5.48 11.45
CA VAL A 182 -28.72 -6.09 12.37
C VAL A 182 -27.30 -5.81 11.88
N GLN A 183 -26.80 -4.61 12.14
CA GLN A 183 -25.42 -4.21 11.87
C GLN A 183 -24.53 -4.29 13.13
N ASP A 184 -23.27 -4.69 12.96
CA ASP A 184 -22.23 -4.79 14.02
C ASP A 184 -21.48 -3.47 14.30
N THR A 185 -21.90 -2.38 13.66
CA THR A 185 -21.40 -1.01 13.85
C THR A 185 -22.51 -0.09 14.36
N ALA A 186 -22.17 0.81 15.28
CA ALA A 186 -23.08 1.80 15.85
C ALA A 186 -23.01 3.12 15.09
N PHE A 187 -24.16 3.78 14.94
CA PHE A 187 -24.31 5.13 14.40
C PHE A 187 -25.46 5.84 15.15
N ASP A 188 -25.59 7.14 14.97
CA ASP A 188 -26.56 7.96 15.73
C ASP A 188 -27.99 7.42 15.59
N GLY A 189 -28.60 7.02 16.71
CA GLY A 189 -29.93 6.42 16.76
C GLY A 189 -29.98 4.90 16.50
N TYR A 190 -28.83 4.24 16.39
CA TYR A 190 -28.68 2.80 16.24
C TYR A 190 -27.55 2.27 17.13
N GLU A 191 -27.80 2.21 18.44
CA GLU A 191 -26.80 1.78 19.45
C GLU A 191 -27.16 0.47 20.15
N ASP A 192 -28.44 0.14 20.26
CA ASP A 192 -28.92 -1.00 21.05
C ASP A 192 -28.45 -2.34 20.47
N ILE A 193 -28.65 -2.58 19.17
CA ILE A 193 -28.27 -3.84 18.52
C ILE A 193 -26.75 -4.05 18.51
N PRO A 194 -25.93 -3.05 18.13
CA PRO A 194 -24.47 -3.14 18.29
C PRO A 194 -24.05 -3.42 19.73
N ALA A 195 -24.70 -2.82 20.73
CA ALA A 195 -24.42 -3.10 22.13
C ALA A 195 -24.74 -4.55 22.51
N TRP A 196 -25.86 -5.11 22.03
CA TRP A 196 -26.17 -6.52 22.19
C TRP A 196 -25.19 -7.41 21.43
N ILE A 197 -24.71 -7.04 20.24
CA ILE A 197 -23.67 -7.82 19.55
C ILE A 197 -22.39 -7.89 20.41
N VAL A 198 -21.98 -6.78 21.02
CA VAL A 198 -20.83 -6.75 21.96
C VAL A 198 -21.09 -7.62 23.18
N GLU A 199 -22.30 -7.58 23.77
CA GLU A 199 -22.69 -8.47 24.86
C GLU A 199 -22.52 -9.94 24.49
N GLY A 200 -22.93 -10.33 23.27
CA GLY A 200 -22.83 -11.72 22.81
C GLY A 200 -21.39 -12.23 22.77
N TYR A 201 -20.42 -11.37 22.47
CA TYR A 201 -19.00 -11.75 22.49
C TYR A 201 -18.48 -12.11 23.89
N SER A 202 -19.15 -11.68 24.97
CA SER A 202 -18.75 -12.01 26.34
C SER A 202 -18.79 -13.52 26.64
N THR A 203 -19.61 -14.30 25.93
CA THR A 203 -19.64 -15.78 26.08
C THR A 203 -18.27 -16.40 25.87
N MET A 204 -17.47 -15.89 24.94
CA MET A 204 -16.11 -16.38 24.70
C MET A 204 -15.25 -16.28 25.97
N MET A 205 -15.34 -15.17 26.69
CA MET A 205 -14.57 -14.95 27.90
C MET A 205 -15.12 -15.73 29.10
N MET A 206 -16.44 -15.94 29.18
CA MET A 206 -17.04 -16.85 30.16
C MET A 206 -16.55 -18.28 29.97
N GLU A 207 -16.48 -18.77 28.72
CA GLU A 207 -15.91 -20.09 28.42
C GLU A 207 -14.42 -20.16 28.79
N VAL A 208 -13.63 -19.13 28.49
CA VAL A 208 -12.21 -19.05 28.87
C VAL A 208 -12.07 -19.18 30.39
N ASP A 209 -12.87 -18.47 31.18
CA ASP A 209 -12.83 -18.56 32.64
C ASP A 209 -13.11 -19.99 33.13
N GLU A 210 -14.17 -20.62 32.62
CA GLU A 210 -14.53 -21.99 32.99
C GLU A 210 -13.45 -23.01 32.62
N GLN A 211 -12.85 -22.85 31.43
CA GLN A 211 -11.81 -23.75 30.94
C GLN A 211 -10.49 -23.56 31.70
N ILE A 212 -10.07 -22.32 31.98
CA ILE A 212 -8.87 -22.02 32.79
C ILE A 212 -9.04 -22.48 34.24
N ALA A 213 -10.22 -22.30 34.83
CA ALA A 213 -10.50 -22.75 36.19
C ALA A 213 -10.41 -24.30 36.31
N LYS A 214 -10.81 -25.05 35.28
CA LYS A 214 -10.67 -26.52 35.24
C LYS A 214 -9.20 -26.97 35.27
N GLU A 215 -8.29 -26.15 34.76
CA GLU A 215 -6.84 -26.38 34.81
C GLU A 215 -6.22 -25.94 36.17
N GLY A 216 -7.02 -25.41 37.11
CA GLY A 216 -6.52 -24.89 38.38
C GLY A 216 -5.67 -23.63 38.25
N LEU A 217 -5.88 -22.87 37.17
CA LEU A 217 -5.15 -21.64 36.84
C LEU A 217 -6.06 -20.42 36.96
N GLN A 218 -5.44 -19.24 36.91
CA GLN A 218 -6.14 -17.96 36.79
C GLN A 218 -5.48 -17.16 35.67
N CYS A 219 -6.27 -16.77 34.66
CA CYS A 219 -5.80 -15.90 33.59
C CYS A 219 -5.51 -14.50 34.15
N ASN A 220 -4.42 -13.89 33.71
CA ASN A 220 -4.06 -12.52 34.08
C ASN A 220 -3.62 -11.65 32.89
N VAL A 221 -3.49 -12.22 31.68
CA VAL A 221 -3.26 -11.46 30.44
C VAL A 221 -4.11 -12.05 29.32
N VAL A 222 -4.81 -11.19 28.57
CA VAL A 222 -5.52 -11.54 27.34
C VAL A 222 -5.00 -10.70 26.19
N VAL A 223 -4.73 -11.34 25.06
CA VAL A 223 -4.38 -10.66 23.80
C VAL A 223 -5.54 -10.77 22.84
N THR A 224 -6.12 -9.63 22.44
CA THR A 224 -7.32 -9.54 21.61
C THR A 224 -7.06 -8.80 20.29
N PRO A 225 -7.40 -9.40 19.15
CA PRO A 225 -7.44 -8.70 17.86
C PRO A 225 -8.44 -7.53 17.86
N VAL A 226 -8.07 -6.43 17.22
CA VAL A 226 -8.86 -5.20 17.15
C VAL A 226 -9.02 -4.77 15.69
N GLY A 227 -10.28 -4.63 15.26
CA GLY A 227 -10.70 -3.86 14.08
C GLY A 227 -11.37 -2.57 14.54
N VAL A 228 -12.69 -2.44 14.38
CA VAL A 228 -13.47 -1.32 14.98
C VAL A 228 -13.53 -1.35 16.52
N GLY A 229 -13.12 -2.45 17.15
CA GLY A 229 -13.01 -2.56 18.61
C GLY A 229 -14.15 -3.24 19.35
N SER A 230 -15.20 -3.75 18.68
CA SER A 230 -16.36 -4.40 19.32
C SER A 230 -15.99 -5.64 20.16
N LEU A 231 -15.13 -6.53 19.65
CA LEU A 231 -14.63 -7.67 20.42
C LEU A 231 -13.75 -7.20 21.58
N ALA A 232 -12.81 -6.31 21.32
CA ALA A 232 -11.91 -5.76 22.33
C ALA A 232 -12.68 -5.06 23.45
N HIS A 233 -13.82 -4.44 23.15
CA HIS A 233 -14.71 -3.81 24.12
C HIS A 233 -15.31 -4.86 25.07
N ALA A 234 -15.85 -5.95 24.53
CA ALA A 234 -16.38 -7.06 25.33
C ALA A 234 -15.30 -7.67 26.23
N VAL A 235 -14.10 -7.90 25.67
CA VAL A 235 -12.93 -8.42 26.39
C VAL A 235 -12.49 -7.46 27.49
N ALA A 236 -12.34 -6.18 27.18
CA ALA A 236 -11.86 -5.18 28.13
C ALA A 236 -12.80 -5.06 29.35
N ARG A 237 -14.11 -4.99 29.11
CA ARG A 237 -15.10 -4.97 30.18
C ARG A 237 -15.10 -6.24 31.01
N HIS A 238 -15.05 -7.41 30.36
CA HIS A 238 -14.95 -8.69 31.08
C HIS A 238 -13.72 -8.72 31.98
N CYS A 239 -12.55 -8.38 31.43
CA CYS A 239 -11.28 -8.39 32.13
C CYS A 239 -11.21 -7.40 33.30
N LYS A 240 -11.77 -6.19 33.16
CA LYS A 240 -11.71 -5.14 34.19
C LYS A 240 -12.88 -5.13 35.18
N SER A 241 -13.90 -5.96 34.98
CA SER A 241 -15.02 -6.11 35.93
C SER A 241 -14.77 -7.10 37.06
N ARG A 242 -13.64 -7.81 37.03
CA ARG A 242 -13.28 -8.84 37.99
C ARG A 242 -12.68 -8.24 39.26
N ASP A 243 -12.79 -8.99 40.36
CA ASP A 243 -12.09 -8.68 41.62
C ASP A 243 -10.57 -8.58 41.38
N ALA A 244 -10.01 -9.60 40.70
CA ALA A 244 -8.66 -9.59 40.17
C ALA A 244 -8.70 -9.27 38.67
N PRO A 245 -8.31 -8.05 38.25
CA PRO A 245 -8.39 -7.63 36.86
C PRO A 245 -7.43 -8.45 35.99
N ILE A 246 -7.80 -8.62 34.74
CA ILE A 246 -6.94 -9.19 33.71
C ILE A 246 -6.36 -8.03 32.88
N SER A 247 -5.07 -8.11 32.55
CA SER A 247 -4.44 -7.16 31.63
C SER A 247 -4.86 -7.44 30.19
N VAL A 248 -5.15 -6.38 29.42
CA VAL A 248 -5.67 -6.46 28.06
C VAL A 248 -4.65 -5.87 27.10
N VAL A 249 -4.20 -6.71 26.16
CA VAL A 249 -3.29 -6.33 25.08
C VAL A 249 -4.07 -6.33 23.76
N ALA A 250 -4.20 -5.17 23.15
CA ALA A 250 -4.82 -4.99 21.85
C ALA A 250 -3.81 -5.26 20.72
N ALA A 251 -4.25 -6.01 19.70
CA ALA A 251 -3.50 -6.29 18.49
C ALA A 251 -4.15 -5.58 17.29
N GLU A 252 -3.38 -4.78 16.55
CA GLU A 252 -3.81 -4.12 15.30
C GLU A 252 -2.83 -4.38 14.15
N PRO A 253 -3.25 -4.35 12.88
CA PRO A 253 -2.33 -4.34 11.76
C PRO A 253 -1.56 -3.01 11.70
N ASP A 254 -0.30 -3.04 11.25
CA ASP A 254 0.49 -1.81 11.00
C ASP A 254 -0.22 -0.87 10.00
N SER A 255 -0.98 -1.45 9.05
CA SER A 255 -1.70 -0.75 8.00
C SER A 255 -3.04 -0.14 8.42
N ALA A 256 -3.62 -0.55 9.56
CA ALA A 256 -4.86 0.02 10.10
C ALA A 256 -4.81 0.17 11.64
N PRO A 257 -3.93 1.04 12.16
CA PRO A 257 -3.67 1.20 13.59
C PRO A 257 -4.61 2.24 14.24
N CYS A 258 -5.92 2.12 14.04
CA CYS A 258 -6.88 3.15 14.43
C CYS A 258 -6.96 3.35 15.95
N LEU A 259 -6.96 2.27 16.73
CA LEU A 259 -6.95 2.31 18.20
C LEU A 259 -5.62 2.80 18.73
N HIS A 260 -4.49 2.30 18.21
CA HIS A 260 -3.15 2.74 18.59
C HIS A 260 -2.98 4.24 18.39
N SER A 261 -3.37 4.75 17.23
CA SER A 261 -3.29 6.17 16.90
C SER A 261 -4.20 7.01 17.79
N SER A 262 -5.42 6.51 18.06
CA SER A 262 -6.37 7.18 18.95
C SER A 262 -5.85 7.25 20.38
N LEU A 263 -5.37 6.13 20.94
CA LEU A 263 -4.78 6.05 22.27
C LEU A 263 -3.58 7.00 22.43
N ARG A 264 -2.69 7.06 21.42
CA ARG A 264 -1.55 7.97 21.44
C ARG A 264 -1.95 9.45 21.40
N SER A 265 -3.04 9.78 20.74
CA SER A 265 -3.53 11.16 20.62
C SER A 265 -4.45 11.58 21.77
N GLY A 266 -4.93 10.63 22.59
CA GLY A 266 -5.90 10.86 23.66
C GLY A 266 -7.31 11.21 23.17
N LYS A 267 -7.62 10.94 21.90
CA LYS A 267 -8.95 11.15 21.30
C LYS A 267 -9.16 10.18 20.12
N PRO A 268 -10.41 9.91 19.72
CA PRO A 268 -10.67 9.14 18.51
C PRO A 268 -10.07 9.82 17.27
N VAL A 269 -9.35 9.06 16.45
CA VAL A 269 -8.85 9.50 15.15
C VAL A 269 -9.16 8.47 14.08
N THR A 270 -9.38 8.95 12.85
CA THR A 270 -9.47 8.11 11.66
C THR A 270 -8.09 8.04 11.00
N VAL A 271 -7.66 6.83 10.65
CA VAL A 271 -6.44 6.58 9.89
C VAL A 271 -6.79 6.09 8.49
N GLN A 272 -6.00 6.49 7.50
CA GLN A 272 -6.07 5.90 6.18
C GLN A 272 -5.48 4.48 6.25
N THR A 273 -6.24 3.50 5.77
CA THR A 273 -5.82 2.11 5.77
C THR A 273 -5.06 1.75 4.49
N SER A 274 -4.24 0.71 4.57
CA SER A 274 -3.60 0.08 3.40
C SER A 274 -3.80 -1.44 3.42
N PRO A 275 -3.64 -2.12 2.26
CA PRO A 275 -3.93 -3.56 2.16
C PRO A 275 -3.16 -4.41 3.19
N THR A 276 -3.84 -5.39 3.76
CA THR A 276 -3.28 -6.34 4.73
C THR A 276 -3.92 -7.71 4.56
N ILE A 277 -3.28 -8.76 5.08
CA ILE A 277 -3.88 -10.10 5.17
C ILE A 277 -4.83 -10.22 6.38
N MET A 278 -4.93 -9.20 7.24
CA MET A 278 -5.78 -9.19 8.43
C MET A 278 -7.12 -8.46 8.14
N ASP A 279 -7.87 -8.91 7.13
CA ASP A 279 -9.04 -8.20 6.58
C ASP A 279 -10.07 -7.80 7.65
N GLY A 280 -10.39 -8.70 8.59
CA GLY A 280 -11.32 -8.43 9.69
C GLY A 280 -10.84 -7.40 10.72
N MET A 281 -9.57 -6.97 10.62
CA MET A 281 -8.92 -5.96 11.46
C MET A 281 -8.57 -4.69 10.68
N ASN A 282 -8.82 -4.63 9.37
CA ASN A 282 -8.42 -3.51 8.49
C ASN A 282 -9.38 -2.32 8.61
N CYS A 283 -9.54 -1.76 9.81
CA CYS A 283 -10.51 -0.71 10.10
C CYS A 283 -9.83 0.65 10.33
N GLY A 284 -10.33 1.70 9.69
CA GLY A 284 -9.76 3.05 9.80
C GLY A 284 -10.18 3.83 11.05
N THR A 285 -11.27 3.44 11.71
CA THR A 285 -11.88 4.20 12.82
C THR A 285 -12.37 3.27 13.92
N VAL A 286 -12.08 3.61 15.18
CA VAL A 286 -12.60 2.91 16.37
C VAL A 286 -14.08 3.24 16.57
N SER A 287 -14.89 2.25 16.92
CA SER A 287 -16.30 2.42 17.27
C SER A 287 -16.47 3.40 18.45
N THR A 288 -17.40 4.34 18.31
CA THR A 288 -17.72 5.36 19.32
C THR A 288 -18.15 4.74 20.65
N THR A 289 -18.91 3.63 20.60
CA THR A 289 -19.40 2.92 21.79
C THR A 289 -18.30 2.14 22.52
N ALA A 290 -17.22 1.79 21.82
CA ALA A 290 -16.08 1.08 22.38
C ALA A 290 -15.03 2.04 22.96
N TRP A 291 -14.86 3.22 22.36
CA TRP A 291 -13.76 4.15 22.65
C TRP A 291 -13.57 4.45 24.15
N SER A 292 -14.64 4.84 24.85
CA SER A 292 -14.55 5.25 26.26
C SER A 292 -14.02 4.16 27.19
N ASP A 293 -14.31 2.89 26.87
CA ASP A 293 -13.82 1.75 27.62
C ASP A 293 -12.43 1.36 27.17
N LEU A 294 -12.16 1.32 25.86
CA LEU A 294 -10.85 0.95 25.32
C LEU A 294 -9.74 1.93 25.75
N GLU A 295 -10.02 3.23 25.76
CA GLU A 295 -9.10 4.27 26.26
C GLU A 295 -8.67 4.01 27.71
N ARG A 296 -9.60 3.53 28.54
CA ARG A 296 -9.39 3.34 29.97
C ARG A 296 -8.83 1.96 30.32
N PHE A 297 -9.16 0.93 29.55
CA PHE A 297 -9.03 -0.47 29.96
C PHE A 297 -8.01 -1.28 29.16
N VAL A 298 -7.51 -0.78 28.03
CA VAL A 298 -6.42 -1.42 27.29
C VAL A 298 -5.08 -1.07 27.94
N ASP A 299 -4.35 -2.09 28.40
CA ASP A 299 -3.04 -1.94 29.08
C ASP A 299 -1.89 -1.75 28.09
N ALA A 300 -1.97 -2.39 26.92
CA ALA A 300 -1.05 -2.16 25.82
C ALA A 300 -1.75 -2.29 24.46
N CYS A 301 -1.33 -1.48 23.50
CA CYS A 301 -1.78 -1.60 22.11
C CYS A 301 -0.55 -1.77 21.20
N VAL A 302 -0.55 -2.88 20.49
CA VAL A 302 0.58 -3.40 19.73
C VAL A 302 0.14 -3.54 18.27
N THR A 303 0.89 -2.94 17.36
CA THR A 303 0.66 -3.15 15.93
C THR A 303 1.50 -4.33 15.41
N ILE A 304 1.14 -4.95 14.29
CA ILE A 304 1.93 -6.03 13.68
C ILE A 304 1.88 -5.96 12.16
N SER A 305 2.96 -6.39 11.51
CA SER A 305 3.00 -6.47 10.05
C SER A 305 2.27 -7.72 9.55
N SER A 306 1.82 -7.69 8.29
CA SER A 306 1.30 -8.88 7.60
C SER A 306 2.31 -10.05 7.62
N HIS A 307 3.61 -9.75 7.51
CA HIS A 307 4.67 -10.76 7.57
C HIS A 307 4.77 -11.45 8.94
N GLU A 308 4.78 -10.68 10.02
CA GLU A 308 4.77 -11.25 11.38
C GLU A 308 3.51 -12.05 11.66
N CYS A 309 2.37 -11.59 11.15
CA CYS A 309 1.10 -12.31 11.23
C CYS A 309 1.16 -13.64 10.46
N HIS A 310 1.74 -13.66 9.26
CA HIS A 310 1.91 -14.89 8.48
C HIS A 310 2.83 -15.90 9.20
N ALA A 311 3.96 -15.46 9.75
CA ALA A 311 4.82 -16.32 10.56
C ALA A 311 4.10 -16.89 11.79
N ALA A 312 3.16 -16.13 12.38
CA ALA A 312 2.31 -16.62 13.46
C ALA A 312 1.28 -17.65 12.97
N VAL A 313 0.71 -17.50 11.77
CA VAL A 313 -0.17 -18.51 11.15
C VAL A 313 0.59 -19.82 10.98
N GLU A 314 1.79 -19.78 10.40
CA GLU A 314 2.63 -20.97 10.20
C GLU A 314 2.97 -21.64 11.54
N TYR A 315 3.35 -20.84 12.55
CA TYR A 315 3.63 -21.36 13.88
C TYR A 315 2.42 -22.08 14.50
N LEU A 316 1.23 -21.48 14.47
CA LEU A 316 0.01 -22.09 15.03
C LEU A 316 -0.37 -23.37 14.28
N ALA A 317 -0.16 -23.43 12.97
CA ALA A 317 -0.35 -24.65 12.19
C ALA A 317 0.55 -25.80 12.69
N THR A 318 1.80 -25.52 13.09
CA THR A 318 2.69 -26.54 13.70
C THR A 318 2.15 -27.08 15.03
N LYS A 319 1.25 -26.34 15.69
CA LYS A 319 0.57 -26.71 16.94
C LYS A 319 -0.83 -27.26 16.71
N SER A 320 -1.18 -27.58 15.46
CA SER A 320 -2.50 -28.09 15.05
C SER A 320 -3.66 -27.14 15.35
N ILE A 321 -3.37 -25.84 15.49
CA ILE A 321 -4.36 -24.78 15.63
C ILE A 321 -4.57 -24.17 14.24
N LYS A 322 -5.79 -24.24 13.73
CA LYS A 322 -6.13 -23.78 12.36
C LYS A 322 -6.54 -22.31 12.37
N ALA A 323 -5.58 -21.43 12.65
CA ALA A 323 -5.84 -19.99 12.64
C ALA A 323 -5.73 -19.39 11.23
N GLY A 324 -6.66 -18.50 10.87
CA GLY A 324 -6.45 -17.52 9.80
C GLY A 324 -5.63 -16.32 10.29
N PRO A 325 -5.32 -15.35 9.40
CA PRO A 325 -4.54 -14.17 9.77
C PRO A 325 -5.06 -13.42 11.00
N CYS A 326 -6.36 -13.07 11.06
CA CYS A 326 -6.86 -12.32 12.22
C CYS A 326 -6.77 -13.14 13.52
N GLY A 327 -6.89 -14.48 13.43
CA GLY A 327 -6.71 -15.37 14.56
C GLY A 327 -5.25 -15.54 15.01
N ALA A 328 -4.30 -15.44 14.09
CA ALA A 328 -2.88 -15.48 14.40
C ALA A 328 -2.32 -14.16 14.92
N ALA A 329 -3.03 -13.04 14.70
CA ALA A 329 -2.60 -11.69 15.10
C ALA A 329 -2.28 -11.59 16.60
N SER A 330 -3.02 -12.28 17.46
CA SER A 330 -2.77 -12.30 18.90
C SER A 330 -1.41 -12.94 19.24
N LEU A 331 -0.99 -13.98 18.50
CA LEU A 331 0.32 -14.59 18.70
C LEU A 331 1.45 -13.68 18.23
N ALA A 332 1.34 -13.10 17.04
CA ALA A 332 2.34 -12.15 16.52
C ALA A 332 2.52 -10.98 17.50
N THR A 333 1.41 -10.48 18.05
CA THR A 333 1.40 -9.44 19.08
C THR A 333 2.12 -9.85 20.35
N LEU A 334 1.84 -11.05 20.89
CA LEU A 334 2.50 -11.54 22.09
C LEU A 334 4.02 -11.67 21.90
N LYS A 335 4.46 -12.23 20.76
CA LYS A 335 5.88 -12.36 20.42
C LYS A 335 6.56 -10.99 20.34
N ARG A 336 5.91 -10.03 19.71
CA ARG A 336 6.42 -8.65 19.60
C ARG A 336 6.48 -7.96 20.96
N LEU A 337 5.47 -8.13 21.80
CA LEU A 337 5.43 -7.55 23.13
C LEU A 337 6.59 -8.10 23.98
N ALA A 338 6.76 -9.42 24.02
CA ALA A 338 7.67 -10.10 24.93
C ALA A 338 9.16 -9.75 24.79
N VAL A 339 9.57 -9.15 23.67
CA VAL A 339 10.96 -8.72 23.44
C VAL A 339 11.24 -7.27 23.90
N THR A 340 10.26 -6.60 24.51
CA THR A 340 10.41 -5.24 25.05
C THR A 340 10.67 -5.25 26.55
N GLU A 341 11.41 -4.25 27.06
CA GLU A 341 11.69 -4.14 28.50
C GLU A 341 10.40 -3.88 29.30
N GLU A 342 9.51 -3.03 28.77
CA GLU A 342 8.23 -2.68 29.36
C GLU A 342 7.26 -3.88 29.46
N ALA A 343 7.47 -4.94 28.66
CA ALA A 343 6.67 -6.15 28.74
C ALA A 343 6.72 -6.80 30.12
N GLN A 344 7.77 -6.59 30.91
CA GLN A 344 7.89 -7.11 32.28
C GLN A 344 6.77 -6.59 33.20
N THR A 345 6.12 -5.49 32.84
CA THR A 345 4.95 -4.97 33.58
C THR A 345 3.69 -5.81 33.37
N LEU A 346 3.62 -6.59 32.29
CA LEU A 346 2.47 -7.40 31.90
C LEU A 346 2.78 -8.91 31.94
N LEU A 347 3.99 -9.29 31.55
CA LEU A 347 4.46 -10.66 31.40
C LEU A 347 5.54 -10.97 32.44
N ASN A 348 5.30 -11.97 33.26
CA ASN A 348 6.23 -12.52 34.23
C ASN A 348 6.05 -14.04 34.35
N LYS A 349 6.88 -14.67 35.18
CA LYS A 349 6.87 -16.13 35.38
C LYS A 349 5.52 -16.72 35.86
N ASP A 350 4.68 -15.89 36.46
CA ASP A 350 3.36 -16.27 36.97
C ASP A 350 2.23 -15.93 35.98
N SER A 351 2.56 -15.30 34.83
CA SER A 351 1.58 -14.92 33.81
C SER A 351 0.94 -16.13 33.14
N VAL A 352 -0.39 -16.12 33.09
CA VAL A 352 -1.23 -17.06 32.34
C VAL A 352 -1.92 -16.27 31.24
N VAL A 353 -1.42 -16.46 30.03
CA VAL A 353 -1.79 -15.66 28.85
C VAL A 353 -2.83 -16.40 28.01
N VAL A 354 -3.88 -15.72 27.61
CA VAL A 354 -4.87 -16.23 26.65
C VAL A 354 -4.79 -15.42 25.36
N LEU A 355 -4.61 -16.11 24.24
CA LEU A 355 -4.61 -15.58 22.88
C LEU A 355 -5.97 -15.86 22.24
N LEU A 356 -6.65 -14.84 21.72
CA LEU A 356 -7.92 -15.02 21.03
C LEU A 356 -7.69 -15.25 19.54
N SER A 357 -7.87 -16.51 19.08
CA SER A 357 -7.81 -16.86 17.66
C SER A 357 -9.21 -16.73 17.05
N THR A 358 -9.49 -15.59 16.44
CA THR A 358 -10.84 -15.16 16.04
C THR A 358 -11.37 -15.76 14.74
N GLU A 359 -10.53 -16.38 13.91
CA GLU A 359 -10.97 -16.94 12.63
C GLU A 359 -10.16 -18.17 12.20
N GLY A 360 -10.78 -19.00 11.35
CA GLY A 360 -10.17 -20.13 10.67
C GLY A 360 -9.35 -19.75 9.43
N PRO A 361 -8.69 -20.73 8.79
CA PRO A 361 -7.76 -20.49 7.69
C PRO A 361 -8.52 -20.10 6.41
N ARG A 362 -7.89 -19.25 5.59
CA ARG A 362 -8.36 -18.82 4.27
C ARG A 362 -7.17 -18.58 3.33
N PRO A 363 -7.36 -18.57 2.01
CA PRO A 363 -6.30 -18.16 1.06
C PRO A 363 -5.96 -16.67 1.19
N TYR A 364 -4.68 -16.32 1.10
CA TYR A 364 -4.18 -14.94 1.03
C TYR A 364 -2.78 -14.92 0.38
N PRO A 365 -2.35 -13.79 -0.22
CA PRO A 365 -1.01 -13.66 -0.77
C PRO A 365 0.04 -13.64 0.35
N ILE A 366 1.15 -14.37 0.18
CA ILE A 366 2.21 -14.41 1.19
C ILE A 366 2.90 -13.04 1.27
N PRO A 367 2.88 -12.37 2.44
CA PRO A 367 3.48 -11.05 2.61
C PRO A 367 5.02 -11.12 2.69
N LYS A 368 5.67 -10.18 2.00
CA LYS A 368 7.13 -10.00 2.05
C LYS A 368 7.57 -9.37 3.37
N GLU A 369 8.81 -9.62 3.76
CA GLU A 369 9.41 -9.05 4.97
C GLU A 369 9.55 -7.52 4.88
N VAL A 370 9.03 -6.81 5.89
CA VAL A 370 9.06 -5.33 5.96
C VAL A 370 9.98 -4.79 7.06
N SER A 371 10.56 -5.67 7.88
CA SER A 371 11.52 -5.34 8.94
C SER A 371 12.90 -4.93 8.42
N ILE A 372 13.21 -5.18 7.14
CA ILE A 372 14.51 -4.84 6.55
C ILE A 372 14.73 -3.33 6.56
N GLU A 373 15.85 -2.89 7.13
CA GLU A 373 16.22 -1.47 7.29
C GLU A 373 17.45 -1.07 6.47
N ASP A 374 18.31 -2.01 6.08
CA ASP A 374 19.53 -1.70 5.33
C ASP A 374 19.27 -1.59 3.82
N THR A 375 20.05 -0.73 3.16
CA THR A 375 19.89 -0.49 1.72
C THR A 375 20.08 -1.75 0.86
N VAL A 376 20.89 -2.72 1.29
CA VAL A 376 21.19 -3.91 0.48
C VAL A 376 19.99 -4.83 0.50
N GLY A 377 19.51 -5.21 1.68
CA GLY A 377 18.32 -6.04 1.83
C GLY A 377 17.08 -5.41 1.19
N LEU A 378 16.92 -4.09 1.29
CA LEU A 378 15.84 -3.38 0.59
C LEU A 378 15.97 -3.49 -0.93
N THR A 379 17.18 -3.31 -1.47
CA THR A 379 17.42 -3.49 -2.91
C THR A 379 17.09 -4.92 -3.35
N GLN A 380 17.49 -5.92 -2.57
CA GLN A 380 17.16 -7.33 -2.84
C GLN A 380 15.65 -7.55 -2.90
N ILE A 381 14.91 -7.12 -1.87
CA ILE A 381 13.45 -7.30 -1.84
C ILE A 381 12.76 -6.56 -2.98
N LEU A 382 13.07 -5.28 -3.21
CA LEU A 382 12.44 -4.49 -4.27
C LEU A 382 12.69 -5.10 -5.66
N THR A 383 13.89 -5.66 -5.88
CA THR A 383 14.24 -6.36 -7.12
C THR A 383 13.40 -7.63 -7.32
N THR A 384 13.02 -8.32 -6.24
CA THR A 384 12.14 -9.51 -6.33
C THR A 384 10.67 -9.21 -6.64
N ILE A 385 10.30 -7.93 -6.70
CA ILE A 385 8.93 -7.52 -7.01
C ILE A 385 8.87 -7.15 -8.49
N ASN A 386 8.06 -7.87 -9.26
CA ASN A 386 7.82 -7.50 -10.65
C ASN A 386 7.00 -6.21 -10.69
N SER A 387 7.61 -5.16 -11.21
CA SER A 387 6.96 -3.86 -11.44
C SER A 387 7.22 -3.38 -12.86
N SER A 388 7.42 -4.30 -13.80
CA SER A 388 7.69 -3.93 -15.18
C SER A 388 6.51 -3.14 -15.76
N ASN A 389 6.82 -2.05 -16.45
CA ASN A 389 5.85 -1.12 -17.00
C ASN A 389 4.87 -1.85 -17.95
N PRO A 390 3.54 -1.70 -17.76
CA PRO A 390 2.54 -2.43 -18.52
C PRO A 390 2.32 -1.91 -19.95
N SER A 391 2.66 -0.65 -20.25
CA SER A 391 2.40 -0.02 -21.56
C SER A 391 3.62 0.07 -22.47
N LEU A 392 4.82 -0.05 -21.91
CA LEU A 392 6.07 0.23 -22.64
C LEU A 392 6.45 -0.84 -23.68
N SER A 393 6.14 -2.11 -23.44
CA SER A 393 6.68 -3.24 -24.23
C SER A 393 5.60 -4.11 -24.86
N LEU A 394 5.97 -4.90 -25.88
CA LEU A 394 5.05 -5.84 -26.54
C LEU A 394 4.49 -6.94 -25.60
N THR A 395 5.17 -7.18 -24.47
CA THR A 395 4.71 -8.09 -23.42
C THR A 395 4.15 -7.27 -22.27
N ASP A 396 2.91 -7.56 -21.87
CA ASP A 396 2.29 -6.86 -20.74
C ASP A 396 3.13 -7.03 -19.47
N GLY A 397 3.51 -5.91 -18.89
CA GLY A 397 4.17 -5.85 -17.60
C GLY A 397 3.22 -6.07 -16.42
N ALA A 398 3.77 -6.35 -15.23
CA ALA A 398 2.96 -6.58 -14.04
C ALA A 398 2.34 -5.30 -13.44
N GLY A 399 2.87 -4.12 -13.78
CA GLY A 399 2.47 -2.85 -13.17
C GLY A 399 2.94 -2.68 -11.72
N GLU A 400 2.61 -1.54 -11.12
CA GLU A 400 3.27 -1.07 -9.90
C GLU A 400 2.53 -1.45 -8.60
N ASN A 401 1.34 -2.05 -8.70
CA ASN A 401 0.50 -2.39 -7.55
C ASN A 401 1.24 -3.19 -6.46
N GLN A 402 2.02 -4.21 -6.84
CA GLN A 402 2.69 -5.07 -5.87
C GLN A 402 3.80 -4.32 -5.12
N ILE A 403 4.58 -3.49 -5.82
CA ILE A 403 5.68 -2.72 -5.21
C ILE A 403 5.13 -1.56 -4.38
N ALA A 404 4.06 -0.90 -4.84
CA ALA A 404 3.35 0.12 -4.08
C ALA A 404 2.78 -0.42 -2.76
N ASN A 405 2.15 -1.60 -2.78
CA ASN A 405 1.67 -2.28 -1.57
C ASN A 405 2.81 -2.61 -0.60
N TYR A 406 3.95 -3.08 -1.11
CA TYR A 406 5.13 -3.33 -0.28
C TYR A 406 5.64 -2.05 0.39
N LEU A 407 5.76 -0.97 -0.36
CA LEU A 407 6.24 0.32 0.16
C LEU A 407 5.28 0.91 1.20
N ALA A 408 3.97 0.85 0.97
CA ALA A 408 2.96 1.25 1.94
C ALA A 408 3.10 0.44 3.25
N ALA A 409 3.24 -0.88 3.16
CA ALA A 409 3.46 -1.74 4.33
C ALA A 409 4.79 -1.43 5.04
N TRP A 410 5.85 -1.11 4.29
CA TRP A 410 7.16 -0.75 4.83
C TRP A 410 7.13 0.57 5.60
N PHE A 411 6.42 1.59 5.10
CA PHE A 411 6.19 2.85 5.80
C PHE A 411 5.29 2.66 7.02
N ALA A 412 4.20 1.89 6.88
CA ALA A 412 3.26 1.58 7.96
C ALA A 412 3.95 0.89 9.15
N HIS A 413 4.84 -0.08 8.89
CA HIS A 413 5.62 -0.80 9.91
C HIS A 413 6.46 0.14 10.79
N ARG A 414 6.93 1.23 10.20
CA ARG A 414 7.71 2.28 10.87
C ARG A 414 6.81 3.37 11.44
N GLY A 415 5.51 3.41 11.13
CA GLY A 415 4.66 4.54 11.46
C GLY A 415 5.12 5.82 10.79
N ILE A 416 5.57 5.72 9.54
CA ILE A 416 5.81 6.87 8.66
C ILE A 416 4.48 7.13 7.93
N GLU A 417 4.09 8.40 7.87
CA GLU A 417 2.90 8.83 7.13
C GLU A 417 3.07 8.44 5.66
N HIS A 418 2.05 7.89 5.02
CA HIS A 418 2.14 7.50 3.62
C HIS A 418 0.82 7.71 2.89
N HIS A 419 0.92 8.00 1.59
CA HIS A 419 -0.20 8.35 0.72
C HIS A 419 -0.15 7.55 -0.57
N TRP A 420 -1.31 7.08 -0.99
CA TRP A 420 -1.52 6.39 -2.26
C TRP A 420 -2.01 7.39 -3.31
N ILE A 421 -1.27 7.55 -4.40
CA ILE A 421 -1.62 8.45 -5.51
C ILE A 421 -1.80 7.60 -6.76
N GLU A 422 -3.03 7.54 -7.27
CA GLU A 422 -3.36 6.73 -8.44
C GLU A 422 -4.43 7.44 -9.27
N THR A 423 -4.03 8.14 -10.31
CA THR A 423 -4.98 8.78 -11.25
C THR A 423 -5.36 7.86 -12.40
N VAL A 424 -4.50 6.89 -12.70
CA VAL A 424 -4.71 5.83 -13.70
C VAL A 424 -4.71 4.49 -12.97
N SER A 425 -5.82 3.75 -13.09
CA SER A 425 -5.97 2.43 -12.47
C SER A 425 -4.81 1.51 -12.84
N GLY A 426 -4.20 0.89 -11.83
CA GLY A 426 -3.07 -0.01 -11.97
C GLY A 426 -1.70 0.68 -12.01
N ARG A 427 -1.63 2.02 -11.94
CA ARG A 427 -0.38 2.81 -11.95
C ARG A 427 -0.21 3.63 -10.65
N PRO A 428 -0.17 2.99 -9.46
CA PRO A 428 -0.06 3.74 -8.21
C PRO A 428 1.36 4.25 -7.96
N SER A 429 1.44 5.44 -7.37
CA SER A 429 2.62 6.00 -6.73
C SER A 429 2.41 6.06 -5.21
N ILE A 430 3.49 5.91 -4.43
CA ILE A 430 3.45 6.01 -2.96
C ILE A 430 4.31 7.16 -2.49
N VAL A 431 3.74 8.03 -1.65
CA VAL A 431 4.48 9.13 -1.00
C VAL A 431 4.60 8.84 0.48
N GLY A 432 5.82 8.58 0.97
CA GLY A 432 6.14 8.49 2.39
C GLY A 432 6.63 9.82 2.95
N VAL A 433 6.19 10.20 4.15
CA VAL A 433 6.56 11.48 4.78
C VAL A 433 7.02 11.25 6.22
N LEU A 434 8.30 11.51 6.48
CA LEU A 434 8.82 11.69 7.83
C LEU A 434 8.66 13.15 8.21
N ARG A 435 7.61 13.44 8.99
CA ARG A 435 7.29 14.80 9.44
C ARG A 435 8.35 15.35 10.38
N GLY A 436 8.80 16.57 10.09
CA GLY A 436 9.60 17.39 10.98
C GLY A 436 8.74 18.12 12.01
N SER A 437 9.40 18.81 12.94
CA SER A 437 8.76 19.65 13.96
C SER A 437 8.31 21.03 13.45
N GLY A 438 8.73 21.42 12.24
CA GLY A 438 8.35 22.67 11.57
C GLY A 438 9.47 23.72 11.52
N GLY A 439 9.39 24.58 10.49
CA GLY A 439 10.28 25.73 10.29
C GLY A 439 11.68 25.41 9.73
N GLY A 440 11.96 24.14 9.41
CA GLY A 440 13.13 23.72 8.63
C GLY A 440 12.79 23.55 7.14
N LYS A 441 13.79 23.22 6.32
CA LYS A 441 13.60 22.99 4.88
C LYS A 441 13.26 21.53 4.58
N SER A 442 12.33 21.28 3.67
CA SER A 442 11.92 19.92 3.28
C SER A 442 12.76 19.36 2.14
N LEU A 443 13.09 18.06 2.21
CA LEU A 443 13.86 17.34 1.20
C LEU A 443 13.03 16.21 0.61
N MET A 444 12.95 16.13 -0.72
CA MET A 444 12.30 15.05 -1.44
C MET A 444 13.32 14.09 -2.07
N PHE A 445 13.09 12.79 -1.96
CA PHE A 445 13.71 11.77 -2.80
C PHE A 445 12.64 11.31 -3.80
N ASN A 446 12.83 11.56 -5.09
CA ASN A 446 11.90 11.17 -6.14
C ASN A 446 12.50 10.04 -6.98
N GLY A 447 12.07 8.80 -6.76
CA GLY A 447 12.58 7.64 -7.47
C GLY A 447 11.46 6.79 -8.02
N HIS A 448 11.60 6.34 -9.27
CA HIS A 448 10.61 5.51 -9.91
C HIS A 448 10.64 4.06 -9.41
N ILE A 449 9.49 3.40 -9.48
CA ILE A 449 9.30 2.02 -8.99
C ILE A 449 9.02 1.04 -10.12
N ASP A 450 8.66 1.52 -11.29
CA ASP A 450 8.53 0.70 -12.49
C ASP A 450 9.90 0.34 -13.06
N THR A 451 9.93 -0.67 -13.93
CA THR A 451 11.13 -1.05 -14.69
C THR A 451 10.76 -1.27 -16.15
N VAL A 452 11.74 -1.25 -17.05
CA VAL A 452 11.55 -1.84 -18.38
C VAL A 452 11.15 -3.33 -18.33
N SER A 453 10.77 -3.87 -19.48
CA SER A 453 10.37 -5.28 -19.64
C SER A 453 11.42 -6.27 -19.13
N LEU A 454 10.91 -7.39 -18.63
CA LEU A 454 11.71 -8.54 -18.20
C LEU A 454 12.09 -9.47 -19.37
N SER A 455 11.45 -9.32 -20.53
CA SER A 455 11.52 -10.30 -21.63
C SER A 455 12.90 -10.43 -22.27
N SER A 456 13.73 -9.39 -22.18
CA SER A 456 15.09 -9.38 -22.73
C SER A 456 16.16 -9.90 -21.76
N TYR A 457 15.80 -10.17 -20.51
CA TYR A 457 16.74 -10.57 -19.46
C TYR A 457 17.08 -12.06 -19.60
N GLU A 458 18.37 -12.42 -19.61
CA GLU A 458 18.81 -13.80 -19.91
C GLU A 458 18.78 -14.75 -18.71
N LYS A 459 18.89 -14.21 -17.49
CA LYS A 459 18.83 -14.97 -16.23
C LYS A 459 17.48 -14.77 -15.55
N ASP A 460 17.39 -15.03 -14.25
CA ASP A 460 16.24 -14.62 -13.45
C ASP A 460 16.28 -13.09 -13.24
N PRO A 461 15.36 -12.31 -13.86
CA PRO A 461 15.31 -10.87 -13.71
C PRO A 461 14.89 -10.43 -12.31
N LEU A 462 14.22 -11.28 -11.54
CA LEU A 462 13.66 -10.96 -10.22
C LEU A 462 14.44 -11.64 -9.09
N SER A 463 15.70 -12.01 -9.34
CA SER A 463 16.47 -12.79 -8.37
C SER A 463 16.72 -12.01 -7.07
N GLY A 464 17.08 -10.72 -7.18
CA GLY A 464 17.49 -9.91 -6.02
C GLY A 464 18.64 -10.55 -5.24
N THR A 465 19.42 -11.43 -5.87
CA THR A 465 20.46 -12.21 -5.20
C THR A 465 21.77 -11.44 -5.14
N LEU A 466 22.58 -11.74 -4.11
CA LEU A 466 23.96 -11.30 -4.08
C LEU A 466 24.79 -12.08 -5.09
N GLY A 467 25.67 -11.37 -5.79
CA GLY A 467 26.65 -11.93 -6.72
C GLY A 467 27.99 -11.23 -6.62
N GLU A 468 28.88 -11.53 -7.56
CA GLU A 468 30.19 -10.90 -7.70
C GLU A 468 30.43 -10.45 -9.14
N LYS A 469 30.92 -9.22 -9.32
CA LYS A 469 31.37 -8.64 -10.60
C LYS A 469 32.69 -7.92 -10.36
N ASP A 470 33.71 -8.26 -11.14
CA ASP A 470 35.06 -7.67 -11.03
C ASP A 470 35.63 -7.64 -9.59
N GLY A 471 35.37 -8.71 -8.82
CA GLY A 471 35.79 -8.83 -7.41
C GLY A 471 34.98 -7.98 -6.42
N ARG A 472 33.88 -7.37 -6.85
CA ARG A 472 32.97 -6.57 -6.02
C ARG A 472 31.67 -7.31 -5.79
N GLN A 473 31.14 -7.20 -4.58
CA GLN A 473 29.82 -7.73 -4.27
C GLN A 473 28.73 -6.85 -4.89
N VAL A 474 27.75 -7.48 -5.53
CA VAL A 474 26.66 -6.80 -6.25
C VAL A 474 25.31 -7.42 -5.91
N VAL A 475 24.23 -6.65 -6.10
CA VAL A 475 22.86 -7.20 -6.18
C VAL A 475 22.52 -7.37 -7.66
N LEU A 476 22.00 -8.54 -8.05
CA LEU A 476 21.61 -8.89 -9.42
C LEU A 476 20.10 -8.77 -9.60
N GLY A 477 19.68 -8.32 -10.80
CA GLY A 477 18.28 -8.35 -11.25
C GLY A 477 17.85 -7.04 -11.93
N ARG A 478 16.75 -7.12 -12.67
CA ARG A 478 16.17 -5.97 -13.38
C ARG A 478 15.70 -4.91 -12.38
N GLY A 479 16.08 -3.67 -12.67
CA GLY A 479 15.80 -2.50 -11.86
C GLY A 479 16.59 -2.43 -10.56
N SER A 480 17.51 -3.37 -10.30
CA SER A 480 18.39 -3.29 -9.13
C SER A 480 19.27 -2.03 -9.19
N LEU A 481 19.68 -1.63 -10.39
CA LEU A 481 20.38 -0.37 -10.65
C LEU A 481 19.41 0.74 -11.08
N ASP A 482 18.40 0.41 -11.89
CA ASP A 482 17.49 1.37 -12.58
C ASP A 482 16.01 1.23 -12.17
N MET A 483 15.54 1.88 -11.11
CA MET A 483 16.34 2.63 -10.14
C MET A 483 16.11 2.19 -8.68
N LYS A 484 15.64 0.95 -8.47
CA LYS A 484 15.21 0.46 -7.15
C LYS A 484 16.31 0.50 -6.10
N GLY A 485 17.58 0.31 -6.49
CA GLY A 485 18.71 0.43 -5.58
C GLY A 485 18.91 1.86 -5.04
N GLY A 486 18.76 2.87 -5.89
CA GLY A 486 18.79 4.27 -5.47
C GLY A 486 17.64 4.63 -4.54
N LEU A 487 16.43 4.15 -4.84
CA LEU A 487 15.26 4.31 -3.97
C LEU A 487 15.43 3.58 -2.62
N ALA A 488 15.99 2.37 -2.63
CA ALA A 488 16.30 1.60 -1.42
C ALA A 488 17.26 2.36 -0.49
N ALA A 489 18.29 3.01 -1.05
CA ALA A 489 19.21 3.84 -0.28
C ALA A 489 18.50 5.05 0.36
N ALA A 490 17.53 5.66 -0.34
CA ALA A 490 16.72 6.73 0.23
C ALA A 490 15.82 6.24 1.36
N LEU A 491 15.15 5.10 1.19
CA LEU A 491 14.32 4.46 2.23
C LEU A 491 15.15 4.13 3.48
N ALA A 492 16.30 3.50 3.31
CA ALA A 492 17.22 3.18 4.40
C ALA A 492 17.69 4.45 5.14
N ALA A 493 18.04 5.51 4.41
CA ALA A 493 18.43 6.79 4.99
C ALA A 493 17.30 7.44 5.82
N VAL A 494 16.05 7.41 5.34
CA VAL A 494 14.88 7.89 6.10
C VAL A 494 14.64 7.03 7.36
N SER A 495 14.77 5.70 7.24
CA SER A 495 14.67 4.78 8.38
C SER A 495 15.72 5.10 9.45
N ALA A 496 16.98 5.29 9.03
CA ALA A 496 18.08 5.64 9.92
C ALA A 496 17.90 7.02 10.57
N ALA A 497 17.43 8.02 9.82
CA ALA A 497 17.12 9.35 10.34
C ALA A 497 16.05 9.26 11.45
N LYS A 498 14.99 8.47 11.24
CA LYS A 498 13.96 8.21 12.25
C LYS A 498 14.53 7.48 13.48
N ALA A 499 15.32 6.43 13.27
CA ALA A 499 15.94 5.63 14.32
C ALA A 499 16.93 6.42 15.20
N SER A 500 17.52 7.48 14.66
CA SER A 500 18.40 8.38 15.41
C SER A 500 17.70 9.07 16.58
N GLY A 501 16.38 9.29 16.48
CA GLY A 501 15.60 10.04 17.46
C GLY A 501 15.82 11.55 17.42
N ASN A 502 16.64 12.06 16.50
CA ASN A 502 16.82 13.50 16.30
C ASN A 502 15.55 14.10 15.71
N ILE A 503 15.07 15.18 16.32
CA ILE A 503 13.89 15.91 15.84
C ILE A 503 14.33 16.80 14.67
N LEU A 504 14.03 16.36 13.45
CA LEU A 504 14.18 17.20 12.25
C LEU A 504 13.19 18.38 12.33
N ARG A 505 13.52 19.50 11.70
CA ARG A 505 12.61 20.66 11.59
C ARG A 505 11.91 20.70 10.24
N GLY A 506 12.56 20.22 9.18
CA GLY A 506 11.98 20.02 7.87
C GLY A 506 11.44 18.60 7.65
N ASP A 507 10.47 18.47 6.75
CA ASP A 507 9.92 17.18 6.33
C ASP A 507 10.89 16.45 5.39
N VAL A 508 10.96 15.13 5.50
CA VAL A 508 11.64 14.28 4.50
C VAL A 508 10.57 13.49 3.76
N ILE A 509 10.54 13.64 2.43
CA ILE A 509 9.54 13.05 1.56
C ILE A 509 10.22 12.00 0.68
N VAL A 510 9.67 10.79 0.60
CA VAL A 510 10.05 9.79 -0.40
C VAL A 510 8.89 9.63 -1.36
N ALA A 511 9.06 10.15 -2.57
CA ALA A 511 8.15 10.02 -3.69
C ALA A 511 8.57 8.80 -4.53
N ALA A 512 7.89 7.67 -4.30
CA ALA A 512 8.09 6.43 -5.03
C ALA A 512 7.07 6.38 -6.17
N VAL A 513 7.50 6.78 -7.38
CA VAL A 513 6.61 7.15 -8.49
C VAL A 513 6.50 6.06 -9.55
N SER A 514 5.34 5.94 -10.18
CA SER A 514 5.11 5.03 -11.30
C SER A 514 5.45 5.67 -12.65
N ASP A 515 5.67 4.80 -13.63
CA ASP A 515 5.67 5.13 -15.06
C ASP A 515 6.79 6.03 -15.57
N GLU A 516 7.95 6.10 -14.91
CA GLU A 516 9.05 6.93 -15.40
C GLU A 516 9.57 6.45 -16.77
N GLU A 517 9.63 5.12 -16.94
CA GLU A 517 10.22 4.45 -18.11
C GLU A 517 9.41 4.65 -19.40
N ASP A 518 8.23 5.29 -19.32
CA ASP A 518 7.36 5.62 -20.46
C ASP A 518 6.89 7.10 -20.43
N ALA A 519 5.82 7.42 -19.68
CA ALA A 519 5.19 8.75 -19.73
C ALA A 519 5.55 9.69 -18.57
N SER A 520 6.17 9.14 -17.52
CA SER A 520 6.45 9.77 -16.23
C SER A 520 5.19 10.28 -15.53
N GLN A 521 4.09 9.52 -15.64
CA GLN A 521 2.80 9.94 -15.13
C GLN A 521 2.80 10.08 -13.60
N GLY A 522 3.51 9.22 -12.86
CA GLY A 522 3.52 9.23 -11.39
C GLY A 522 4.04 10.54 -10.81
N THR A 523 5.17 11.05 -11.31
CA THR A 523 5.70 12.36 -10.88
C THR A 523 4.76 13.50 -11.26
N ARG A 524 4.13 13.46 -12.44
CA ARG A 524 3.15 14.48 -12.84
C ARG A 524 1.93 14.50 -11.91
N ASP A 525 1.39 13.33 -11.58
CA ASP A 525 0.24 13.17 -10.69
C ASP A 525 0.54 13.67 -9.29
N LEU A 526 1.71 13.31 -8.77
CA LEU A 526 2.21 13.77 -7.48
C LEU A 526 2.30 15.31 -7.44
N LEU A 527 2.89 15.92 -8.46
CA LEU A 527 3.01 17.37 -8.55
C LEU A 527 1.64 18.05 -8.74
N ALA A 528 0.72 17.43 -9.48
CA ALA A 528 -0.66 17.91 -9.64
C ALA A 528 -1.47 17.81 -8.33
N ALA A 529 -1.22 16.78 -7.52
CA ALA A 529 -1.80 16.61 -6.18
C ALA A 529 -1.23 17.62 -5.15
N GLY A 530 -0.24 18.44 -5.53
CA GLY A 530 0.26 19.55 -4.72
C GLY A 530 1.49 19.21 -3.86
N TRP A 531 2.07 18.02 -4.02
CA TRP A 531 3.30 17.66 -3.31
C TRP A 531 4.48 18.55 -3.74
N ARG A 532 5.18 19.14 -2.77
CA ARG A 532 6.32 20.05 -2.98
C ARG A 532 7.38 19.83 -1.91
N ALA A 533 8.61 20.25 -2.21
CA ALA A 533 9.72 20.30 -1.27
C ALA A 533 10.65 21.50 -1.57
N ASP A 534 11.49 21.89 -0.62
CA ASP A 534 12.49 22.95 -0.82
C ASP A 534 13.66 22.51 -1.74
N ALA A 535 13.91 21.22 -1.82
CA ALA A 535 14.84 20.62 -2.77
C ALA A 535 14.54 19.13 -3.00
N ALA A 536 15.08 18.56 -4.07
CA ALA A 536 14.90 17.14 -4.39
C ALA A 536 16.19 16.44 -4.85
N VAL A 537 16.29 15.15 -4.54
CA VAL A 537 17.27 14.21 -5.10
C VAL A 537 16.53 13.17 -5.91
N VAL A 538 16.92 12.99 -7.17
CA VAL A 538 16.44 11.89 -8.02
C VAL A 538 17.53 10.81 -8.02
N PRO A 539 17.32 9.65 -7.37
CA PRO A 539 18.40 8.72 -7.06
C PRO A 539 18.82 7.79 -8.22
N GLU A 540 18.87 8.32 -9.44
CA GLU A 540 19.23 7.56 -10.67
C GLU A 540 20.67 7.09 -10.67
N PRO A 541 21.00 6.04 -11.46
CA PRO A 541 22.35 5.49 -11.49
C PRO A 541 23.34 6.39 -12.23
N THR A 542 23.80 7.44 -11.55
CA THR A 542 24.77 8.42 -12.07
C THR A 542 26.22 7.99 -11.89
N MET A 543 26.46 6.72 -11.54
CA MET A 543 27.78 6.16 -11.28
C MET A 543 28.54 6.95 -10.19
N GLY A 544 27.83 7.42 -9.17
CA GLY A 544 28.39 8.19 -8.07
C GLY A 544 28.74 9.65 -8.40
N LYS A 545 28.30 10.18 -9.55
CA LYS A 545 28.46 11.60 -9.92
C LYS A 545 27.22 12.40 -9.52
N VAL A 546 27.41 13.67 -9.15
CA VAL A 546 26.28 14.59 -8.95
C VAL A 546 25.93 15.22 -10.28
N VAL A 547 24.77 14.89 -10.83
CA VAL A 547 24.28 15.44 -12.09
C VAL A 547 23.36 16.62 -11.80
N THR A 548 23.70 17.80 -12.34
CA THR A 548 22.92 19.03 -12.14
C THR A 548 22.22 19.51 -13.42
N ALA A 549 22.47 18.85 -14.55
CA ALA A 549 21.82 19.16 -15.82
C ALA A 549 21.64 17.89 -16.66
N HIS A 550 20.53 17.78 -17.37
CA HIS A 550 20.33 16.74 -18.37
C HIS A 550 19.53 17.24 -19.58
N LYS A 551 19.71 16.56 -20.72
CA LYS A 551 19.05 16.94 -21.98
C LYS A 551 17.56 16.63 -21.92
N GLY A 552 16.79 17.39 -22.70
CA GLY A 552 15.39 17.08 -23.01
C GLY A 552 15.30 16.27 -24.30
N PHE A 553 14.08 15.98 -24.73
CA PHE A 553 13.86 15.46 -26.07
C PHE A 553 12.51 15.88 -26.66
N LEU A 554 12.44 15.85 -27.99
CA LEU A 554 11.23 16.10 -28.75
C LEU A 554 11.15 15.14 -29.94
N TRP A 555 10.01 14.49 -30.10
CA TRP A 555 9.66 13.75 -31.30
C TRP A 555 8.76 14.58 -32.20
N VAL A 556 9.12 14.65 -33.48
CA VAL A 556 8.35 15.38 -34.50
C VAL A 556 8.11 14.48 -35.70
N GLU A 557 6.87 14.42 -36.16
CA GLU A 557 6.49 13.79 -37.42
C GLU A 557 6.30 14.84 -38.51
N ILE A 558 6.84 14.53 -39.69
CA ILE A 558 6.75 15.35 -40.89
C ILE A 558 6.21 14.48 -42.02
N ASP A 559 5.08 14.89 -42.60
CA ASP A 559 4.47 14.21 -43.73
C ASP A 559 4.82 14.93 -45.03
N ILE A 560 5.55 14.25 -45.91
CA ILE A 560 5.79 14.67 -47.30
C ILE A 560 4.70 14.09 -48.18
N LEU A 561 4.12 14.94 -49.03
CA LEU A 561 2.92 14.62 -49.81
C LEU A 561 3.27 14.53 -51.30
N GLY A 562 2.80 13.45 -51.91
CA GLY A 562 2.87 13.17 -53.33
C GLY A 562 1.48 13.02 -53.94
N VAL A 563 1.43 12.39 -55.11
CA VAL A 563 0.18 12.10 -55.84
C VAL A 563 0.23 10.65 -56.28
N ALA A 564 -0.73 9.85 -55.80
CA ALA A 564 -0.86 8.46 -56.22
C ALA A 564 -1.20 8.37 -57.70
N ALA A 565 -0.48 7.50 -58.41
CA ALA A 565 -0.73 7.16 -59.79
C ALA A 565 -0.18 5.76 -60.08
N HIS A 566 -0.71 5.11 -61.11
CA HIS A 566 -0.15 3.84 -61.59
C HIS A 566 1.30 4.05 -62.05
N GLY A 567 2.21 3.12 -61.73
CA GLY A 567 3.65 3.24 -61.98
C GLY A 567 4.01 3.46 -63.46
N SER A 568 3.15 3.04 -64.38
CA SER A 568 3.30 3.28 -65.84
C SER A 568 2.84 4.66 -66.31
N ASN A 569 2.27 5.50 -65.45
CA ASN A 569 1.80 6.85 -65.78
C ASN A 569 2.56 7.92 -64.96
N PRO A 570 3.85 8.16 -65.25
CA PRO A 570 4.68 9.11 -64.51
C PRO A 570 4.16 10.55 -64.55
N ALA A 571 3.40 10.93 -65.58
CA ALA A 571 2.89 12.30 -65.72
C ALA A 571 1.76 12.63 -64.73
N ALA A 572 1.08 11.62 -64.18
CA ALA A 572 -0.03 11.79 -63.25
C ALA A 572 0.39 11.63 -61.78
N GLY A 573 1.61 11.15 -61.51
CA GLY A 573 2.11 10.86 -60.17
C GLY A 573 3.12 11.86 -59.65
N GLN A 574 3.29 11.90 -58.33
CA GLN A 574 4.38 12.57 -57.65
C GLN A 574 4.85 11.67 -56.51
N ASP A 575 6.15 11.38 -56.48
CA ASP A 575 6.73 10.40 -55.58
C ASP A 575 7.12 11.05 -54.24
N ALA A 576 6.30 10.85 -53.21
CA ALA A 576 6.56 11.36 -51.87
C ALA A 576 7.84 10.79 -51.23
N ILE A 577 8.29 9.58 -51.60
CA ILE A 577 9.49 8.96 -51.05
C ILE A 577 10.73 9.61 -51.66
N LEU A 578 10.74 9.88 -52.96
CA LEU A 578 11.82 10.67 -53.58
C LEU A 578 11.82 12.10 -53.07
N ASP A 579 10.65 12.71 -52.89
CA ASP A 579 10.54 14.08 -52.37
C ASP A 579 11.04 14.18 -50.92
N ALA A 580 10.87 13.15 -50.09
CA ALA A 580 11.46 13.06 -48.76
C ALA A 580 13.00 13.23 -48.76
N GLY A 581 13.68 12.90 -49.87
CA GLY A 581 15.12 13.16 -50.03
C GLY A 581 15.51 14.63 -49.91
N TRP A 582 14.65 15.57 -50.34
CA TRP A 582 14.88 17.01 -50.17
C TRP A 582 14.89 17.40 -48.69
N PHE A 583 13.93 16.89 -47.93
CA PHE A 583 13.84 17.15 -46.49
C PHE A 583 15.03 16.55 -45.74
N LEU A 584 15.40 15.30 -46.02
CA LEU A 584 16.54 14.66 -45.37
C LEU A 584 17.85 15.42 -45.61
N ARG A 585 18.05 15.97 -46.82
CA ARG A 585 19.24 16.80 -47.13
C ARG A 585 19.21 18.15 -46.41
N ALA A 586 18.07 18.81 -46.36
CA ALA A 586 17.93 20.05 -45.60
C ALA A 586 18.16 19.81 -44.09
N LEU A 587 17.67 18.68 -43.57
CA LEU A 587 17.83 18.29 -42.17
C LEU A 587 19.29 17.96 -41.81
N GLU A 588 20.03 17.30 -42.70
CA GLU A 588 21.47 17.04 -42.56
C GLU A 588 22.28 18.36 -42.45
N GLN A 589 21.92 19.37 -43.25
CA GLN A 589 22.55 20.70 -43.16
C GLN A 589 22.17 21.41 -41.86
N TYR A 590 20.91 21.33 -41.45
CA TYR A 590 20.42 21.90 -40.20
C TYR A 590 21.10 21.28 -38.98
N GLN A 591 21.37 19.97 -39.00
CA GLN A 591 22.08 19.27 -37.92
C GLN A 591 23.45 19.89 -37.61
N GLN A 592 24.14 20.44 -38.61
CA GLN A 592 25.46 21.10 -38.44
C GLN A 592 25.37 22.48 -37.77
N GLN A 593 24.18 23.06 -37.68
CA GLN A 593 23.91 24.40 -37.14
C GLN A 593 23.24 24.33 -35.77
N LEU A 594 23.07 23.12 -35.22
CA LEU A 594 22.44 22.94 -33.91
C LEU A 594 23.22 23.66 -32.80
N PRO A 595 22.51 24.26 -31.84
CA PRO A 595 23.14 25.03 -30.78
C PRO A 595 23.93 24.14 -29.81
N VAL A 596 24.85 24.77 -29.07
CA VAL A 596 25.70 24.13 -28.06
C VAL A 596 25.51 24.83 -26.72
N ASP A 597 25.20 24.07 -25.69
CA ASP A 597 25.15 24.53 -24.30
C ASP A 597 26.53 24.34 -23.64
N ASP A 598 26.90 25.23 -22.75
CA ASP A 598 28.18 25.21 -22.03
C ASP A 598 28.33 24.02 -21.07
N VAL A 599 27.21 23.49 -20.56
CA VAL A 599 27.17 22.35 -19.64
C VAL A 599 26.74 21.07 -20.38
N LEU A 600 25.65 21.13 -21.14
CA LEU A 600 25.04 19.96 -21.81
C LEU A 600 25.68 19.59 -23.15
N GLY A 601 26.56 20.45 -23.68
CA GLY A 601 27.17 20.27 -24.98
C GLY A 601 26.18 20.46 -26.14
N PRO A 602 26.45 19.87 -27.32
CA PRO A 602 25.65 20.12 -28.52
C PRO A 602 24.27 19.48 -28.41
N ALA A 603 23.25 20.19 -28.89
CA ALA A 603 21.99 19.55 -29.28
C ALA A 603 22.24 18.54 -30.41
N SER A 604 21.37 17.54 -30.52
CA SER A 604 21.46 16.57 -31.61
C SER A 604 20.08 16.23 -32.15
N LEU A 605 20.02 15.79 -33.39
CA LEU A 605 18.83 15.20 -33.99
C LEU A 605 19.19 13.95 -34.78
N HIS A 606 18.22 13.08 -35.00
CA HIS A 606 18.30 12.00 -35.98
C HIS A 606 16.91 11.60 -36.49
N CYS A 607 16.84 10.98 -37.66
CA CYS A 607 15.61 10.37 -38.17
C CYS A 607 15.48 8.94 -37.62
N GLY A 608 14.51 8.72 -36.74
CA GLY A 608 14.27 7.41 -36.13
C GLY A 608 13.45 6.48 -37.01
N LEU A 609 12.47 7.03 -37.75
CA LEU A 609 11.56 6.25 -38.60
C LEU A 609 11.30 6.97 -39.94
N ILE A 610 11.13 6.18 -41.01
CA ILE A 610 10.63 6.63 -42.30
C ILE A 610 9.65 5.59 -42.86
N GLN A 611 8.46 6.03 -43.27
CA GLN A 611 7.40 5.18 -43.78
C GLN A 611 6.73 5.84 -44.97
N GLY A 612 6.72 5.19 -46.14
CA GLY A 612 6.08 5.74 -47.33
C GLY A 612 5.78 4.68 -48.38
N GLY A 613 4.73 4.94 -49.16
CA GLY A 613 4.21 4.02 -50.18
C GLY A 613 3.36 2.88 -49.62
N GLU A 614 2.54 2.30 -50.48
CA GLU A 614 1.65 1.17 -50.17
C GLU A 614 2.06 -0.09 -50.93
N GLU A 615 2.48 0.06 -52.19
CA GLU A 615 2.87 -1.05 -53.06
C GLU A 615 3.86 -0.62 -54.16
N PRO A 616 4.62 -1.55 -54.78
CA PRO A 616 5.64 -1.20 -55.77
C PRO A 616 5.12 -0.62 -57.10
N SER A 617 3.83 -0.82 -57.42
CA SER A 617 3.25 -0.47 -58.72
C SER A 617 2.50 0.87 -58.73
N SER A 618 2.61 1.64 -57.65
CA SER A 618 1.94 2.93 -57.49
C SER A 618 2.93 3.99 -56.99
N TYR A 619 2.80 5.21 -57.49
CA TYR A 619 3.53 6.36 -56.94
C TYR A 619 3.06 6.61 -55.50
N PRO A 620 3.98 6.76 -54.53
CA PRO A 620 3.61 6.94 -53.14
C PRO A 620 3.02 8.33 -52.90
N ALA A 621 1.77 8.39 -52.44
CA ALA A 621 1.10 9.65 -52.12
C ALA A 621 1.57 10.28 -50.80
N LYS A 622 2.24 9.52 -49.93
CA LYS A 622 2.68 9.99 -48.62
C LYS A 622 3.99 9.31 -48.20
N CYS A 623 4.86 10.08 -47.56
CA CYS A 623 6.02 9.60 -46.82
C CYS A 623 6.12 10.35 -45.48
N THR A 624 6.02 9.64 -44.36
CA THR A 624 6.15 10.19 -42.99
C THR A 624 7.57 9.95 -42.49
N ILE A 625 8.20 10.99 -41.94
CA ILE A 625 9.51 10.93 -41.29
C ILE A 625 9.35 11.34 -39.83
N THR A 626 9.83 10.51 -38.90
CA THR A 626 9.86 10.80 -37.48
C THR A 626 11.28 11.18 -37.08
N VAL A 627 11.44 12.40 -36.58
CA VAL A 627 12.72 12.97 -36.14
C VAL A 627 12.71 13.09 -34.61
N GLU A 628 13.73 12.53 -33.96
CA GLU A 628 14.01 12.82 -32.55
C GLU A 628 15.04 13.94 -32.45
N PHE A 629 14.76 14.91 -31.60
CA PHE A 629 15.69 15.91 -31.12
C PHE A 629 16.07 15.60 -29.67
N ARG A 630 17.37 15.61 -29.35
CA ARG A 630 17.87 15.78 -27.98
C ARG A 630 18.10 17.26 -27.76
N THR A 631 17.25 17.86 -26.95
CA THR A 631 17.16 19.31 -26.77
C THR A 631 18.07 19.79 -25.65
N ILE A 632 18.45 21.06 -25.74
CA ILE A 632 19.17 21.82 -24.71
C ILE A 632 18.34 23.07 -24.34
N PRO A 633 18.63 23.80 -23.24
CA PRO A 633 17.72 24.79 -22.67
C PRO A 633 17.26 25.92 -23.61
N CYS A 634 18.03 26.26 -24.65
CA CYS A 634 17.63 27.26 -25.63
C CYS A 634 16.63 26.76 -26.68
N GLN A 635 16.36 25.45 -26.74
CA GLN A 635 15.43 24.83 -27.68
C GLN A 635 14.11 24.49 -27.01
N THR A 636 13.03 25.08 -27.53
CA THR A 636 11.65 24.79 -27.14
C THR A 636 10.97 23.96 -28.23
N GLN A 637 9.82 23.37 -27.91
CA GLN A 637 8.98 22.72 -28.90
C GLN A 637 8.63 23.70 -30.04
N GLU A 638 8.26 24.93 -29.69
CA GLU A 638 7.85 25.97 -30.62
C GLU A 638 9.01 26.40 -31.52
N SER A 639 10.22 26.55 -30.97
CA SER A 639 11.40 26.92 -31.77
C SER A 639 11.75 25.84 -32.78
N ILE A 640 11.79 24.56 -32.37
CA ILE A 640 12.12 23.44 -33.28
C ILE A 640 11.07 23.31 -34.38
N LEU A 641 9.78 23.41 -34.04
CA LEU A 641 8.71 23.38 -35.05
C LEU A 641 8.81 24.58 -36.00
N SER A 642 9.22 25.76 -35.51
CA SER A 642 9.46 26.93 -36.37
C SER A 642 10.63 26.70 -37.33
N ASP A 643 11.74 26.15 -36.84
CA ASP A 643 12.93 25.85 -37.65
C ASP A 643 12.60 24.83 -38.76
N LEU A 644 11.89 23.75 -38.42
CA LEU A 644 11.43 22.76 -39.39
C LEU A 644 10.50 23.37 -40.45
N LYS A 645 9.57 24.26 -40.05
CA LYS A 645 8.71 24.98 -41.00
C LYS A 645 9.51 25.87 -41.93
N ASN A 646 10.57 26.51 -41.43
CA ASN A 646 11.43 27.36 -42.26
C ASN A 646 12.24 26.53 -43.25
N LEU A 647 12.76 25.36 -42.84
CA LEU A 647 13.41 24.40 -43.75
C LEU A 647 12.46 23.94 -44.87
N LEU A 648 11.23 23.54 -44.51
CA LEU A 648 10.22 23.09 -45.47
C LEU A 648 9.82 24.19 -46.46
N LYS A 649 9.70 25.44 -45.99
CA LYS A 649 9.48 26.60 -46.87
C LYS A 649 10.65 26.84 -47.82
N GLY A 650 11.89 26.69 -47.35
CA GLY A 650 13.08 26.76 -48.19
C GLY A 650 13.06 25.73 -49.32
N ILE A 651 12.69 24.49 -49.00
CA ILE A 651 12.55 23.42 -50.00
C ILE A 651 11.49 23.77 -51.04
N VAL A 652 10.34 24.35 -50.65
CA VAL A 652 9.30 24.77 -51.61
C VAL A 652 9.79 25.87 -52.55
N GLN A 653 10.69 26.74 -52.11
CA GLN A 653 11.29 27.77 -52.97
C GLN A 653 12.21 27.15 -54.03
N GLU A 654 12.96 26.11 -53.69
CA GLU A 654 13.84 25.38 -54.61
C GLU A 654 13.07 24.41 -55.52
N ASN A 655 12.04 23.75 -54.99
CA ASN A 655 11.16 22.82 -55.68
C ASN A 655 9.68 23.21 -55.48
N PRO A 656 9.10 24.04 -56.38
CA PRO A 656 7.70 24.48 -56.27
C PRO A 656 6.64 23.38 -56.33
N LYS A 657 7.02 22.13 -56.68
CA LYS A 657 6.13 20.97 -56.65
C LYS A 657 6.11 20.26 -55.30
N PHE A 658 7.10 20.47 -54.43
CA PHE A 658 7.17 19.86 -53.11
C PHE A 658 5.94 20.25 -52.27
N ARG A 659 5.32 19.27 -51.62
CA ARG A 659 4.16 19.44 -50.74
C ARG A 659 4.41 18.71 -49.43
N TYR A 660 3.92 19.29 -48.35
CA TYR A 660 4.09 18.74 -47.01
C TYR A 660 2.89 19.13 -46.12
N SER A 661 2.65 18.35 -45.06
CA SER A 661 1.80 18.77 -43.93
C SER A 661 2.65 19.42 -42.85
N GLU A 662 2.06 20.34 -42.08
CA GLU A 662 2.75 20.99 -40.96
C GLU A 662 3.40 19.99 -40.00
N PRO A 663 4.67 20.22 -39.57
CA PRO A 663 5.34 19.36 -38.59
C PRO A 663 4.52 19.25 -37.30
N ARG A 664 4.40 18.03 -36.77
CA ARG A 664 3.62 17.74 -35.57
C ARG A 664 4.51 17.14 -34.48
N ALA A 665 4.58 17.80 -33.34
CA ALA A 665 5.16 17.23 -32.13
C ALA A 665 4.30 16.05 -31.65
N THR A 666 4.93 14.91 -31.36
CA THR A 666 4.25 13.70 -30.87
C THR A 666 4.59 13.41 -29.42
N MET A 667 5.78 13.79 -28.96
CA MET A 667 6.19 13.68 -27.56
C MET A 667 7.22 14.75 -27.23
N PHE A 668 7.06 15.42 -26.09
CA PHE A 668 8.01 16.41 -25.58
C PHE A 668 8.39 16.11 -24.14
N ARG A 669 9.68 16.27 -23.85
CA ARG A 669 10.25 16.23 -22.51
C ARG A 669 11.23 17.39 -22.29
N PRO A 670 11.04 18.19 -21.24
CA PRO A 670 11.84 19.38 -20.97
C PRO A 670 13.27 19.02 -20.56
N THR A 671 14.20 19.96 -20.76
CA THR A 671 15.55 19.90 -20.21
C THR A 671 15.56 20.24 -18.73
N GLN A 672 16.59 19.80 -18.02
CA GLN A 672 16.87 20.26 -16.66
C GLN A 672 18.26 20.89 -16.60
N LYS A 673 18.40 22.02 -15.90
CA LYS A 673 19.69 22.67 -15.64
C LYS A 673 19.64 23.48 -14.35
N LEU A 674 20.38 23.04 -13.35
CA LEU A 674 20.61 23.72 -12.08
C LEU A 674 22.07 24.21 -12.03
N ALA A 675 22.26 25.45 -11.59
CA ALA A 675 23.59 26.04 -11.47
C ALA A 675 24.46 25.25 -10.47
N THR A 676 25.74 25.09 -10.77
CA THR A 676 26.66 24.29 -9.95
C THR A 676 27.02 24.95 -8.62
N ASP A 677 26.87 26.28 -8.53
CA ASP A 677 27.00 27.11 -7.33
C ASP A 677 25.66 27.31 -6.60
N HIS A 678 24.60 26.60 -7.00
CA HIS A 678 23.33 26.66 -6.28
C HIS A 678 23.51 26.14 -4.84
N PRO A 679 22.94 26.81 -3.81
CA PRO A 679 23.18 26.45 -2.40
C PRO A 679 22.87 24.99 -2.04
N PHE A 680 21.88 24.39 -2.72
CA PHE A 680 21.56 22.98 -2.53
C PHE A 680 22.64 22.04 -3.10
N VAL A 681 23.22 22.38 -4.26
CA VAL A 681 24.29 21.60 -4.89
C VAL A 681 25.55 21.64 -4.02
N GLU A 682 25.96 22.83 -3.57
CA GLU A 682 27.12 22.99 -2.69
C GLU A 682 26.96 22.18 -1.39
N ARG A 683 25.76 22.19 -0.81
CA ARG A 683 25.45 21.44 0.41
C ARG A 683 25.44 19.94 0.19
N ALA A 684 24.85 19.46 -0.90
CA ALA A 684 24.87 18.04 -1.27
C ALA A 684 26.32 17.55 -1.48
N LEU A 685 27.15 18.33 -2.19
CA LEU A 685 28.56 18.03 -2.37
C LEU A 685 29.32 18.02 -1.04
N ALA A 686 29.08 19.00 -0.16
CA ALA A 686 29.73 19.03 1.16
C ALA A 686 29.37 17.80 2.01
N CYS A 687 28.10 17.38 2.00
CA CYS A 687 27.66 16.16 2.68
C CYS A 687 28.33 14.91 2.08
N ALA A 688 28.37 14.82 0.76
CA ALA A 688 29.01 13.71 0.06
C ALA A 688 30.52 13.65 0.34
N THR A 689 31.24 14.78 0.26
CA THR A 689 32.67 14.86 0.60
C THR A 689 32.94 14.41 2.03
N ALA A 690 32.09 14.82 2.99
CA ALA A 690 32.26 14.45 4.38
C ALA A 690 32.10 12.93 4.63
N VAL A 691 31.28 12.25 3.82
CA VAL A 691 31.02 10.80 3.94
C VAL A 691 32.04 9.99 3.15
N LEU A 692 32.33 10.39 1.91
CA LEU A 692 33.17 9.63 0.97
C LEU A 692 34.66 9.93 1.14
N GLY A 693 35.02 11.06 1.76
CA GLY A 693 36.40 11.53 1.90
C GLY A 693 36.94 12.26 0.66
N ASN A 694 36.18 12.30 -0.44
CA ASN A 694 36.48 13.05 -1.65
C ASN A 694 35.21 13.68 -2.23
N THR A 695 35.36 14.80 -2.93
CA THR A 695 34.22 15.48 -3.57
C THR A 695 33.79 14.72 -4.82
N PRO A 696 32.50 14.33 -4.95
CA PRO A 696 31.98 13.76 -6.17
C PRO A 696 32.16 14.71 -7.37
N GLN A 697 32.33 14.12 -8.55
CA GLN A 697 32.36 14.90 -9.78
C GLN A 697 30.95 15.47 -10.05
N VAL A 698 30.88 16.76 -10.38
CA VAL A 698 29.67 17.37 -10.95
C VAL A 698 29.69 17.17 -12.47
N SER A 699 28.60 16.70 -13.04
CA SER A 699 28.49 16.44 -14.48
C SER A 699 27.09 16.74 -15.04
N SER A 700 26.95 16.65 -16.35
CA SER A 700 25.66 16.61 -17.03
C SER A 700 25.37 15.21 -17.56
N ALA A 701 24.09 14.89 -17.77
CA ALA A 701 23.65 13.63 -18.35
C ALA A 701 23.05 13.81 -19.77
N PRO A 702 23.29 12.85 -20.69
CA PRO A 702 22.67 12.87 -22.01
C PRO A 702 21.24 12.29 -22.02
N PHE A 703 20.88 11.51 -21.00
CA PHE A 703 19.54 10.93 -20.83
C PHE A 703 18.55 11.96 -20.27
N TRP A 704 17.29 11.58 -20.16
CA TRP A 704 16.23 12.36 -19.54
C TRP A 704 15.73 11.60 -18.30
N CYS A 705 15.34 12.32 -17.23
CA CYS A 705 14.63 11.76 -16.09
C CYS A 705 13.73 12.81 -15.42
N ASP A 706 13.01 12.39 -14.38
CA ASP A 706 12.00 13.19 -13.67
C ASP A 706 12.49 14.48 -13.00
N ALA A 707 13.81 14.67 -12.86
CA ALA A 707 14.38 15.93 -12.34
C ALA A 707 13.90 17.17 -13.12
N ALA A 708 13.63 17.02 -14.42
CA ALA A 708 13.08 18.11 -15.23
C ALA A 708 11.66 18.50 -14.80
N LEU A 709 10.80 17.54 -14.46
CA LEU A 709 9.42 17.81 -14.01
C LEU A 709 9.39 18.54 -12.67
N LEU A 710 10.28 18.17 -11.75
CA LEU A 710 10.46 18.86 -10.47
C LEU A 710 10.95 20.30 -10.68
N SER A 711 11.89 20.49 -11.61
CA SER A 711 12.44 21.80 -11.95
C SER A 711 11.41 22.72 -12.60
N GLU A 712 10.51 22.21 -13.45
CA GLU A 712 9.43 22.99 -14.08
C GLU A 712 8.50 23.66 -13.06
N VAL A 713 8.27 23.01 -11.92
CA VAL A 713 7.46 23.56 -10.82
C VAL A 713 8.29 24.31 -9.78
N GLY A 714 9.58 24.55 -10.05
CA GLY A 714 10.46 25.37 -9.22
C GLY A 714 11.16 24.66 -8.07
N ILE A 715 11.17 23.31 -8.04
CA ILE A 715 11.91 22.55 -7.03
C ILE A 715 13.36 22.34 -7.52
N PRO A 716 14.38 22.88 -6.84
CA PRO A 716 15.77 22.64 -7.22
C PRO A 716 16.12 21.17 -7.00
N SER A 717 16.48 20.46 -8.07
CA SER A 717 16.77 19.03 -8.04
C SER A 717 18.17 18.70 -8.52
N ILE A 718 18.79 17.70 -7.88
CA ILE A 718 19.99 17.01 -8.41
C ILE A 718 19.66 15.56 -8.72
N VAL A 719 20.37 14.97 -9.66
CA VAL A 719 20.32 13.54 -9.95
C VAL A 719 21.60 12.92 -9.40
N TYR A 720 21.48 11.97 -8.48
CA TYR A 720 22.64 11.40 -7.80
C TYR A 720 22.32 10.03 -7.24
N GLY A 721 22.99 8.97 -7.69
CA GLY A 721 22.73 7.61 -7.23
C GLY A 721 23.87 6.63 -7.48
N PRO A 722 23.60 5.32 -7.33
CA PRO A 722 24.64 4.30 -7.16
C PRO A 722 25.39 3.95 -8.45
N ARG A 723 26.46 3.16 -8.28
CA ARG A 723 27.27 2.55 -9.34
C ARG A 723 26.80 1.13 -9.65
N GLY A 724 26.86 0.76 -10.92
CA GLY A 724 26.54 -0.56 -11.42
C GLY A 724 26.74 -0.64 -12.93
N ASP A 725 26.17 -1.65 -13.56
CA ASP A 725 26.18 -1.78 -15.01
C ASP A 725 24.92 -2.50 -15.52
N GLY A 726 24.68 -2.42 -16.82
CA GLY A 726 23.66 -3.21 -17.50
C GLY A 726 22.27 -2.58 -17.57
N LEU A 727 22.17 -1.25 -17.54
CA LEU A 727 20.92 -0.52 -17.78
C LEU A 727 20.24 -1.03 -19.06
N HIS A 728 18.97 -1.45 -18.93
CA HIS A 728 18.14 -2.00 -20.01
C HIS A 728 18.76 -3.20 -20.75
N SER A 729 19.75 -3.86 -20.15
CA SER A 729 20.53 -4.93 -20.79
C SER A 729 20.06 -6.33 -20.37
N LYS A 730 20.70 -7.36 -20.91
CA LYS A 730 20.43 -8.79 -20.64
C LYS A 730 20.76 -9.23 -19.20
N GLU A 731 21.59 -8.44 -18.53
CA GLU A 731 21.96 -8.60 -17.13
C GLU A 731 22.13 -7.21 -16.52
N GLU A 732 21.66 -7.01 -15.30
CA GLU A 732 21.73 -5.73 -14.59
C GLU A 732 22.16 -5.98 -13.15
N TRP A 733 23.01 -5.10 -12.63
CA TRP A 733 23.51 -5.20 -11.27
C TRP A 733 23.94 -3.85 -10.70
N VAL A 734 23.89 -3.75 -9.37
CA VAL A 734 24.32 -2.59 -8.59
C VAL A 734 25.34 -2.98 -7.52
N GLU A 735 26.37 -2.16 -7.31
CA GLU A 735 27.43 -2.41 -6.34
C GLU A 735 26.94 -2.22 -4.89
N VAL A 736 27.15 -3.23 -4.04
CA VAL A 736 26.76 -3.18 -2.62
C VAL A 736 27.44 -2.03 -1.88
N GLU A 737 28.75 -1.85 -2.08
CA GLU A 737 29.49 -0.75 -1.46
C GLU A 737 28.94 0.61 -1.89
N SER A 738 28.55 0.74 -3.17
CA SER A 738 27.99 1.98 -3.67
C SER A 738 26.62 2.30 -3.09
N LEU A 739 25.77 1.28 -2.85
CA LEU A 739 24.49 1.47 -2.16
C LEU A 739 24.70 1.99 -0.74
N GLN A 740 25.62 1.36 0.01
CA GLN A 740 25.94 1.75 1.39
C GLN A 740 26.54 3.16 1.48
N GLN A 741 27.40 3.52 0.52
CA GLN A 741 27.91 4.89 0.38
C GLN A 741 26.76 5.87 0.16
N GLN A 742 25.84 5.55 -0.76
CA GLN A 742 24.72 6.42 -1.10
C GLN A 742 23.75 6.61 0.07
N GLU A 743 23.40 5.54 0.79
CA GLU A 743 22.59 5.60 2.01
C GLU A 743 23.20 6.58 3.04
N ASN A 744 24.52 6.48 3.28
CA ASN A 744 25.20 7.33 4.24
C ASN A 744 25.22 8.80 3.80
N VAL A 745 25.39 9.08 2.51
CA VAL A 745 25.33 10.45 1.98
C VAL A 745 23.92 11.02 2.12
N TYR A 746 22.89 10.25 1.76
CA TYR A 746 21.49 10.68 1.91
C TYR A 746 21.11 10.93 3.36
N ARG A 747 21.52 10.05 4.28
CA ARG A 747 21.29 10.23 5.70
C ARG A 747 21.92 11.53 6.20
N ARG A 748 23.18 11.79 5.83
CA ARG A 748 23.85 13.03 6.21
C ARG A 748 23.18 14.26 5.59
N LEU A 749 22.73 14.17 4.35
CA LEU A 749 22.01 15.24 3.68
C LEU A 749 20.67 15.54 4.36
N ILE A 750 19.90 14.52 4.75
CA ILE A 750 18.69 14.67 5.56
C ILE A 750 19.00 15.41 6.86
N GLU A 751 20.01 14.93 7.60
CA GLU A 751 20.40 15.48 8.90
C GLU A 751 20.91 16.92 8.81
N ASP A 752 21.48 17.35 7.67
CA ASP A 752 22.02 18.71 7.48
C ASP A 752 21.00 19.68 6.84
N PHE A 753 20.22 19.22 5.87
CA PHE A 753 19.29 20.05 5.11
C PHE A 753 17.98 20.29 5.87
N CYS A 754 17.49 19.29 6.60
CA CYS A 754 16.21 19.34 7.30
C CYS A 754 16.30 19.85 8.76
N GLN A 755 17.39 20.55 9.11
CA GLN A 755 17.58 21.18 10.42
C GLN A 755 16.71 22.42 10.66
#